data_AF-A0A0B7IL47-F1
#
_entry.id   AF-A0A0B7IL47-F1
#
_cell.length_a   1.000
_cell.length_b   1.000
_cell.length_c   1.000
_cell.angle_alpha   90.00
_cell.angle_beta   90.00
_cell.angle_gamma   90.00
#
_symmetry.space_group_name_H-M   'P 1'
#
loop_
_entity.id
_entity.type
_entity.pdbx_description
1 polymer ?
#
loop_
_entity_poly.entity_id
_entity_poly.type
_entity_poly.pdbx_seq_one_letter_code
_entity_poly.pdbx_strand_id
1 'polypeptide(L)'
;MKFTNLAILTILIGIVIGIAIPKGDFLSLQTSSISIAIAIFILGVHLFLSLQKSIFSKGFVFTTFLTSIAVGIFVSILHDPTTKSTHYTNALKKQTPYLLKAKIIEQTSKSSFGITYKADLLSADHQPTSGSILCFFPENAIQNTDFQRNDVIIFASKLNDIPTPKNPYQFDYKQYMERQDVFGLANVSNYTLISGEKSSFSIISVAENIRRNSETILETYFSKETTSLLKTLLLGNRSDLDEEVYQNYINAGAVHILAISGLHVGIITIILLYLLKKIPDKKHWKSIRFGILLVSLWSFAFIAGLSPSVLRAVTMFSFMGVASLLNRRRGRFDSLMLSMLFLLLIRPNFLYEVGFQLSYASVFSILVFYPRMERWWQPKNKIVSYFWGLLLIGFAAQIIVLPISLYYFRQFPTLFFISNLLIVPLLAPILIFGILSLICGFLNVVPLFLVSITEFLINCINTFAGLIANQEDFVIKHIYFDNKILITSVLVLITVIYLVNKVQYKRIILFLISVIIFQGVLFYGKYQSETTEEFIVFQKYKQNIFLKRKGNKITVYQPDTTQKFRLIENYQKAKGINDVKTKEIPSITDFQHKNILFVDSLGIYPKDLGLVIDNLILMNAPKVNFERMLLEIKPKNVISNGTNLPYLLKKWQETCEKQNIPFYATSEEGAFVLNSYGK
;
A
#
# COMPACT_ATOMS: atom_id res chain seq x y z
N MET A 1 -26.33 -22.23 -6.32
CA MET A 1 -24.93 -22.31 -5.83
C MET A 1 -25.00 -22.57 -4.34
N LYS A 2 -24.48 -23.70 -3.83
CA LYS A 2 -24.24 -23.80 -2.37
C LYS A 2 -23.02 -22.92 -2.11
N PHE A 3 -23.26 -21.75 -1.50
CA PHE A 3 -22.18 -20.88 -1.04
C PHE A 3 -21.24 -21.70 -0.16
N THR A 4 -19.94 -21.45 -0.32
CA THR A 4 -18.82 -21.62 0.64
C THR A 4 -19.03 -22.54 1.84
N ASN A 5 -18.02 -23.31 2.22
CA ASN A 5 -18.01 -23.93 3.54
C ASN A 5 -18.20 -22.85 4.64
N LEU A 6 -19.41 -22.80 5.22
CA LEU A 6 -19.81 -21.75 6.16
C LEU A 6 -18.90 -21.72 7.39
N ALA A 7 -18.37 -22.88 7.80
CA ALA A 7 -17.44 -22.97 8.92
C ALA A 7 -16.12 -22.21 8.63
N ILE A 8 -15.55 -22.39 7.43
CA ILE A 8 -14.32 -21.68 7.04
C ILE A 8 -14.60 -20.17 6.96
N LEU A 9 -15.79 -19.77 6.50
CA LEU A 9 -16.17 -18.36 6.41
C LEU A 9 -16.29 -17.72 7.79
N THR A 10 -16.96 -18.39 8.73
CA THR A 10 -17.10 -17.94 10.11
C THR A 10 -15.74 -17.74 10.76
N ILE A 11 -14.82 -18.72 10.62
CA ILE A 11 -13.47 -18.64 11.16
C ILE A 11 -12.68 -17.48 10.55
N LEU A 12 -12.73 -17.34 9.22
CA LEU A 12 -12.01 -16.30 8.49
C LEU A 12 -12.49 -14.90 8.91
N ILE A 13 -13.80 -14.67 8.96
CA ILE A 13 -14.35 -13.36 9.36
C ILE A 13 -13.96 -13.04 10.80
N GLY A 14 -14.05 -14.01 11.72
CA GLY A 14 -13.66 -13.77 13.10
C GLY A 14 -12.17 -13.47 13.26
N ILE A 15 -11.28 -14.17 12.55
CA ILE A 15 -9.83 -13.86 12.57
C ILE A 15 -9.56 -12.47 11.98
N VAL A 16 -10.19 -12.11 10.87
CA VAL A 16 -10.05 -10.77 10.27
C VAL A 16 -10.48 -9.68 11.25
N ILE A 17 -11.61 -9.86 11.95
CA ILE A 17 -12.07 -8.94 12.99
C ILE A 17 -11.06 -8.90 14.15
N GLY A 18 -10.58 -10.06 14.61
CA GLY A 18 -9.62 -10.15 15.70
C GLY A 18 -8.30 -9.44 15.39
N ILE A 19 -7.77 -9.57 14.17
CA ILE A 19 -6.57 -8.84 13.72
C ILE A 19 -6.85 -7.34 13.61
N ALA A 20 -8.04 -6.95 13.16
CA ALA A 20 -8.42 -5.55 12.98
C ALA A 20 -8.63 -4.77 14.29
N ILE A 21 -8.85 -5.47 15.41
CA ILE A 21 -8.97 -4.83 16.73
C ILE A 21 -7.62 -4.19 17.09
N PRO A 22 -7.60 -2.87 17.39
CA PRO A 22 -6.37 -2.19 17.78
C PRO A 22 -5.72 -2.88 18.98
N LYS A 23 -4.39 -2.98 18.93
CA LYS A 23 -3.57 -3.43 20.05
C LYS A 23 -3.67 -2.36 21.15
N GLY A 24 -4.57 -2.56 22.10
CA GLY A 24 -4.63 -1.71 23.29
C GLY A 24 -3.52 -2.09 24.27
N ASP A 25 -3.10 -1.14 25.09
CA ASP A 25 -2.07 -1.33 26.13
C ASP A 25 -2.42 -2.42 27.16
N PHE A 26 -3.70 -2.86 27.20
CA PHE A 26 -4.23 -3.81 28.18
C PHE A 26 -4.09 -5.29 27.80
N LEU A 27 -3.65 -5.63 26.58
CA LEU A 27 -3.59 -7.02 26.12
C LEU A 27 -2.13 -7.53 26.06
N SER A 28 -1.67 -8.14 27.17
CA SER A 28 -0.39 -8.83 27.18
C SER A 28 -0.48 -10.21 26.48
N LEU A 29 0.68 -10.78 26.13
CA LEU A 29 0.76 -12.13 25.58
C LEU A 29 0.17 -13.18 26.55
N GLN A 30 0.31 -12.95 27.86
CA GLN A 30 -0.25 -13.84 28.89
C GLN A 30 -1.77 -13.75 28.95
N THR A 31 -2.34 -12.53 29.00
CA THR A 31 -3.80 -12.37 29.08
C THR A 31 -4.48 -12.91 27.82
N SER A 32 -3.91 -12.68 26.65
CA SER A 32 -4.43 -13.21 25.39
C SER A 32 -4.35 -14.75 25.31
N SER A 33 -3.28 -15.36 25.83
CA SER A 33 -3.16 -16.83 25.91
C SER A 33 -4.26 -17.44 26.79
N ILE A 34 -4.54 -16.83 27.94
CA ILE A 34 -5.61 -17.27 28.86
C ILE A 34 -6.98 -17.11 28.19
N SER A 35 -7.24 -15.97 27.55
CA SER A 35 -8.51 -15.72 26.84
C SER A 35 -8.77 -16.76 25.75
N ILE A 36 -7.75 -17.17 24.98
CA ILE A 36 -7.92 -18.24 23.99
C ILE A 36 -8.19 -19.58 24.65
N ALA A 37 -7.44 -19.94 25.71
CA ALA A 37 -7.65 -21.23 26.38
C ALA A 37 -9.10 -21.37 26.88
N ILE A 38 -9.65 -20.29 27.45
CA ILE A 38 -11.06 -20.22 27.86
C ILE A 38 -11.99 -20.35 26.65
N ALA A 39 -11.72 -19.63 25.56
CA ALA A 39 -12.55 -19.69 24.35
C ALA A 39 -12.56 -21.10 23.72
N ILE A 40 -11.40 -21.77 23.64
CA ILE A 40 -11.28 -23.14 23.14
C ILE A 40 -12.03 -24.13 24.05
N PHE A 41 -11.95 -23.97 25.37
CA PHE A 41 -12.71 -24.79 26.31
C PHE A 41 -14.22 -24.65 26.09
N ILE A 42 -14.73 -23.41 26.01
CA ILE A 42 -16.15 -23.12 25.74
C ILE A 42 -16.58 -23.69 24.39
N LEU A 43 -15.72 -23.59 23.37
CA LEU A 43 -15.97 -24.18 22.05
C LEU A 43 -16.07 -25.70 22.13
N GLY A 44 -15.19 -26.36 22.88
CA GLY A 44 -15.22 -27.80 23.11
C GLY A 44 -16.51 -28.27 23.79
N VAL A 45 -16.98 -27.53 24.81
CA VAL A 45 -18.27 -27.79 25.47
C VAL A 45 -19.43 -27.66 24.48
N HIS A 46 -19.45 -26.60 23.68
CA HIS A 46 -20.52 -26.40 22.68
C HIS A 46 -20.48 -27.43 21.56
N LEU A 47 -19.29 -27.88 21.16
CA LEU A 47 -19.14 -28.97 20.19
C LEU A 47 -19.73 -30.26 20.76
N PHE A 48 -19.38 -30.62 21.99
CA PHE A 48 -19.91 -31.81 22.67
C PHE A 48 -21.44 -31.77 22.79
N LEU A 49 -22.00 -30.65 23.25
CA LEU A 49 -23.45 -30.46 23.37
C LEU A 49 -24.16 -30.48 22.00
N SER A 50 -23.54 -29.90 20.97
CA SER A 50 -24.08 -29.90 19.61
C SER A 50 -24.09 -31.30 18.97
N LEU A 51 -23.16 -32.18 19.36
CA LEU A 51 -23.16 -33.57 18.92
C LEU A 51 -24.30 -34.37 19.60
N GLN A 52 -24.69 -33.99 20.81
CA GLN A 52 -25.78 -34.64 21.54
C GLN A 52 -27.17 -34.13 21.14
N LYS A 53 -27.36 -32.82 20.96
CA LYS A 53 -28.67 -32.23 20.62
C LYS A 53 -28.52 -31.12 19.57
N SER A 54 -29.36 -31.19 18.53
CA SER A 54 -29.38 -30.23 17.41
C SER A 54 -29.67 -28.77 17.84
N ILE A 55 -30.36 -28.57 18.97
CA ILE A 55 -30.68 -27.23 19.49
C ILE A 55 -29.44 -26.37 19.83
N PHE A 56 -28.31 -27.01 20.13
CA PHE A 56 -27.05 -26.32 20.45
C PHE A 56 -26.19 -25.97 19.23
N SER A 57 -26.61 -26.37 18.02
CA SER A 57 -25.85 -26.11 16.77
C SER A 57 -25.64 -24.63 16.48
N LYS A 58 -26.62 -23.76 16.80
CA LYS A 58 -26.47 -22.30 16.66
C LYS A 58 -25.46 -21.73 17.66
N GLY A 59 -25.45 -22.25 18.89
CA GLY A 59 -24.48 -21.89 19.92
C GLY A 59 -23.06 -22.25 19.50
N PHE A 60 -22.86 -23.43 18.91
CA PHE A 60 -21.57 -23.86 18.38
C PHE A 60 -21.01 -22.93 17.28
N VAL A 61 -21.86 -22.48 16.34
CA VAL A 61 -21.42 -21.52 15.30
C VAL A 61 -21.03 -20.18 15.90
N PHE A 62 -21.80 -19.69 16.88
CA PHE A 62 -21.51 -18.44 17.57
C PHE A 62 -20.21 -18.51 18.39
N THR A 63 -19.99 -19.60 19.14
CA THR A 63 -18.74 -19.78 19.90
C THR A 63 -17.54 -20.02 19.01
N THR A 64 -17.71 -20.67 17.84
CA THR A 64 -16.66 -20.76 16.82
C THR A 64 -16.24 -19.37 16.35
N PHE A 65 -17.22 -18.50 16.05
CA PHE A 65 -16.95 -17.12 15.65
C PHE A 65 -16.19 -16.34 16.73
N LEU A 66 -16.64 -16.40 17.99
CA LEU A 66 -15.99 -15.70 19.09
C LEU A 66 -14.57 -16.22 19.36
N THR A 67 -14.38 -17.54 19.30
CA THR A 67 -13.06 -18.17 19.44
C THR A 67 -12.13 -17.72 18.31
N SER A 68 -12.63 -17.60 17.08
CA SER A 68 -11.81 -17.12 15.96
C SER A 68 -11.41 -15.64 16.10
N ILE A 69 -12.22 -14.79 16.74
CA ILE A 69 -11.81 -13.43 17.12
C ILE A 69 -10.66 -13.47 18.12
N ALA A 70 -10.77 -14.28 19.18
CA ALA A 70 -9.72 -14.42 20.18
C ALA A 70 -8.40 -14.93 19.57
N VAL A 71 -8.47 -15.89 18.64
CA VAL A 71 -7.32 -16.36 17.86
C VAL A 71 -6.73 -15.24 17.03
N GLY A 72 -7.54 -14.43 16.34
CA GLY A 72 -7.06 -13.28 15.56
C GLY A 72 -6.31 -12.25 16.41
N ILE A 73 -6.83 -11.89 17.58
CA ILE A 73 -6.18 -10.97 18.53
C ILE A 73 -4.82 -11.52 18.96
N PHE A 74 -4.77 -12.78 19.38
CA PHE A 74 -3.53 -13.42 19.82
C PHE A 74 -2.50 -13.54 18.71
N VAL A 75 -2.91 -13.92 17.50
CA VAL A 75 -1.99 -13.99 16.35
C VAL A 75 -1.38 -12.61 16.08
N SER A 76 -2.17 -11.54 16.20
CA SER A 76 -1.71 -10.15 16.04
C SER A 76 -0.67 -9.76 17.11
N ILE A 77 -0.85 -10.21 18.36
CA ILE A 77 0.08 -9.97 19.48
C ILE A 77 1.34 -10.85 19.35
N LEU A 78 1.17 -12.13 19.03
CA LEU A 78 2.26 -13.10 18.90
C LEU A 78 3.27 -12.70 17.81
N HIS A 79 2.78 -12.12 16.72
CA HIS A 79 3.63 -11.64 15.62
C HIS A 79 4.09 -10.19 15.81
N ASP A 80 3.73 -9.52 16.90
CA ASP A 80 4.22 -8.18 17.18
C ASP A 80 5.66 -8.24 17.73
N PRO A 81 6.67 -7.76 16.99
CA PRO A 81 8.06 -7.80 17.44
C PRO A 81 8.29 -6.97 18.71
N THR A 82 7.47 -5.93 18.95
CA THR A 82 7.60 -5.03 20.12
C THR A 82 7.22 -5.70 21.44
N THR A 83 6.61 -6.89 21.42
CA THR A 83 6.32 -7.65 22.65
C THR A 83 7.55 -8.33 23.25
N LYS A 84 8.64 -8.47 22.48
CA LYS A 84 9.88 -9.09 22.95
C LYS A 84 10.67 -8.10 23.79
N SER A 85 11.16 -8.53 24.95
CA SER A 85 12.02 -7.70 25.82
C SER A 85 13.34 -7.30 25.15
N THR A 86 13.86 -8.14 24.25
CA THR A 86 15.08 -7.89 23.47
C THR A 86 14.86 -6.98 22.26
N HIS A 87 13.63 -6.55 21.99
CA HIS A 87 13.36 -5.63 20.90
C HIS A 87 13.89 -4.24 21.22
N TYR A 88 14.50 -3.55 20.25
CA TYR A 88 15.17 -2.26 20.50
C TYR A 88 14.24 -1.19 21.08
N THR A 89 12.93 -1.25 20.83
CA THR A 89 11.95 -0.31 21.42
C THR A 89 11.83 -0.43 22.94
N ASN A 90 12.16 -1.59 23.50
CA ASN A 90 12.11 -1.87 24.93
C ASN A 90 13.51 -1.89 25.55
N ALA A 91 14.51 -2.38 24.80
CA ALA A 91 15.87 -2.57 25.28
C ALA A 91 16.70 -1.28 25.28
N LEU A 92 16.40 -0.33 24.39
CA LEU A 92 17.21 0.88 24.21
C LEU A 92 16.44 2.13 24.63
N LYS A 93 17.17 3.09 25.22
CA LYS A 93 16.62 4.40 25.51
C LYS A 93 16.57 5.22 24.23
N LYS A 94 15.52 6.03 24.08
CA LYS A 94 15.39 6.92 22.93
C LYS A 94 16.47 8.01 22.99
N GLN A 95 16.93 8.45 21.81
CA GLN A 95 17.87 9.57 21.63
C GLN A 95 19.28 9.42 22.24
N THR A 96 19.61 8.27 22.82
CA THR A 96 20.98 7.93 23.23
C THR A 96 21.74 7.27 22.08
N PRO A 97 23.02 7.64 21.85
CA PRO A 97 23.83 6.99 20.83
C PRO A 97 24.26 5.60 21.32
N TYR A 98 24.21 4.62 20.43
CA TYR A 98 24.67 3.24 20.66
C TYR A 98 25.59 2.80 19.52
N LEU A 99 26.51 1.89 19.82
CA LEU A 99 27.25 1.13 18.81
C LEU A 99 26.37 -0.02 18.32
N LEU A 100 25.78 0.16 17.14
CA LEU A 100 24.82 -0.75 16.55
C LEU A 100 25.52 -1.68 15.56
N LYS A 101 25.21 -2.98 15.66
CA LYS A 101 25.57 -3.99 14.65
C LYS A 101 24.29 -4.41 13.95
N ALA A 102 24.19 -4.15 12.64
CA ALA A 102 22.99 -4.43 11.86
C ALA A 102 23.33 -5.20 10.59
N LYS A 103 22.37 -6.03 10.15
CA LYS A 103 22.47 -6.85 8.94
C LYS A 103 21.55 -6.27 7.85
N ILE A 104 22.10 -5.92 6.71
CA ILE A 104 21.35 -5.36 5.58
C ILE A 104 20.38 -6.39 5.02
N ILE A 105 19.12 -5.99 4.78
CA ILE A 105 18.09 -6.84 4.19
C ILE A 105 17.83 -6.42 2.75
N GLU A 106 17.46 -5.16 2.55
CA GLU A 106 17.07 -4.62 1.24
C GLU A 106 17.21 -3.10 1.22
N GLN A 107 17.43 -2.54 0.03
CA GLN A 107 17.35 -1.10 -0.19
C GLN A 107 15.88 -0.68 -0.27
N THR A 108 15.47 0.33 0.50
CA THR A 108 14.08 0.81 0.52
C THR A 108 13.88 2.08 -0.30
N SER A 109 14.90 2.93 -0.41
CA SER A 109 14.85 4.15 -1.23
C SER A 109 16.24 4.66 -1.60
N LYS A 110 16.32 5.36 -2.74
CA LYS A 110 17.48 6.12 -3.19
C LYS A 110 17.01 7.52 -3.59
N SER A 111 17.70 8.54 -3.10
CA SER A 111 17.40 9.95 -3.36
C SER A 111 18.69 10.72 -3.57
N SER A 112 18.59 11.98 -4.02
CA SER A 112 19.74 12.89 -4.09
C SER A 112 20.36 13.19 -2.72
N PHE A 113 19.67 12.94 -1.60
CA PHE A 113 20.21 13.16 -0.27
C PHE A 113 20.96 11.95 0.30
N GLY A 114 20.78 10.77 -0.30
CA GLY A 114 21.29 9.52 0.25
C GLY A 114 20.42 8.31 -0.05
N ILE A 115 20.85 7.16 0.48
CA ILE A 115 20.22 5.85 0.30
C ILE A 115 19.71 5.33 1.64
N THR A 116 18.53 4.73 1.66
CA THR A 116 17.97 4.08 2.85
C THR A 116 17.94 2.58 2.66
N TYR A 117 18.45 1.85 3.65
CA TYR A 117 18.38 0.39 3.72
C TYR A 117 17.53 -0.04 4.90
N LYS A 118 16.77 -1.12 4.74
CA LYS A 118 16.19 -1.86 5.86
C LYS A 118 17.24 -2.82 6.38
N ALA A 119 17.47 -2.80 7.70
CA ALA A 119 18.45 -3.66 8.35
C ALA A 119 17.88 -4.31 9.61
N ASP A 120 18.24 -5.55 9.88
CA ASP A 120 17.94 -6.22 11.15
C ASP A 120 19.03 -5.92 12.16
N LEU A 121 18.64 -5.39 13.31
CA LEU A 121 19.57 -5.17 14.41
C LEU A 121 19.97 -6.52 15.02
N LEU A 122 21.27 -6.71 15.24
CA LEU A 122 21.86 -7.89 15.87
C LEU A 122 22.30 -7.60 17.31
N SER A 123 22.88 -6.42 17.53
CA SER A 123 23.30 -5.97 18.87
C SER A 123 23.39 -4.46 18.97
N ALA A 124 23.30 -3.95 20.18
CA ALA A 124 23.58 -2.57 20.57
C ALA A 124 24.51 -2.58 21.79
N ASP A 125 25.66 -1.90 21.72
CA ASP A 125 26.71 -1.92 22.76
C ASP A 125 27.05 -3.35 23.24
N HIS A 126 27.21 -4.26 22.27
CA HIS A 126 27.45 -5.70 22.49
C HIS A 126 26.31 -6.49 23.15
N GLN A 127 25.20 -5.85 23.54
CA GLN A 127 24.02 -6.55 24.04
C GLN A 127 23.14 -7.05 22.88
N PRO A 128 22.69 -8.31 22.91
CA PRO A 128 21.83 -8.86 21.87
C PRO A 128 20.53 -8.07 21.80
N THR A 129 20.30 -7.42 20.67
CA THR A 129 19.13 -6.57 20.43
C THR A 129 18.53 -6.95 19.09
N SER A 130 17.20 -7.04 19.04
CA SER A 130 16.47 -7.48 17.86
C SER A 130 15.52 -6.41 17.33
N GLY A 131 15.11 -6.56 16.07
CA GLY A 131 14.14 -5.69 15.40
C GLY A 131 14.72 -5.07 14.13
N SER A 132 13.84 -4.77 13.18
CA SER A 132 14.24 -4.14 11.92
C SER A 132 14.21 -2.61 12.06
N ILE A 133 15.23 -1.94 11.51
CA ILE A 133 15.37 -0.48 11.49
C ILE A 133 15.61 0.02 10.06
N LEU A 134 15.34 1.30 9.83
CA LEU A 134 15.83 2.00 8.64
C LEU A 134 17.21 2.59 8.95
N CYS A 135 18.17 2.34 8.07
CA CYS A 135 19.49 2.96 8.09
C CYS A 135 19.57 3.93 6.91
N PHE A 136 19.57 5.23 7.19
CA PHE A 136 19.76 6.27 6.19
C PHE A 136 21.24 6.63 6.10
N PHE A 137 21.80 6.50 4.90
CA PHE A 137 23.18 6.86 4.57
C PHE A 137 23.16 8.15 3.76
N PRO A 138 23.64 9.27 4.31
CA PRO A 138 23.84 10.50 3.56
C PRO A 138 24.74 10.27 2.34
N GLU A 139 24.56 11.04 1.27
CA GLU A 139 25.33 10.91 0.02
C GLU A 139 26.86 10.91 0.27
N ASN A 140 27.34 11.78 1.17
CA ASN A 140 28.76 11.89 1.52
C ASN A 140 29.30 10.73 2.38
N ALA A 141 28.45 9.88 2.93
CA ALA A 141 28.83 8.73 3.74
C ALA A 141 29.07 7.45 2.92
N ILE A 142 28.59 7.40 1.67
CA ILE A 142 28.61 6.19 0.84
C ILE A 142 29.98 6.08 0.15
N GLN A 143 30.81 5.13 0.60
CA GLN A 143 32.15 4.88 0.05
C GLN A 143 32.12 4.01 -1.24
N ASN A 144 31.25 4.33 -2.20
CA ASN A 144 31.09 3.63 -3.49
C ASN A 144 30.74 2.13 -3.43
N THR A 145 30.30 1.59 -2.29
CA THR A 145 29.82 0.20 -2.19
C THR A 145 28.31 0.15 -2.04
N ASP A 146 27.61 -0.38 -3.05
CA ASP A 146 26.23 -0.83 -2.90
C ASP A 146 26.22 -2.04 -1.95
N PHE A 147 25.52 -1.92 -0.81
CA PHE A 147 25.44 -3.00 0.16
C PHE A 147 24.68 -4.18 -0.42
N GLN A 148 25.19 -5.38 -0.18
CA GLN A 148 24.50 -6.60 -0.50
C GLN A 148 23.64 -7.07 0.66
N ARG A 149 22.56 -7.77 0.33
CA ARG A 149 21.74 -8.44 1.34
C ARG A 149 22.63 -9.39 2.15
N ASN A 150 22.43 -9.35 3.47
CA ASN A 150 23.22 -10.04 4.49
C ASN A 150 24.57 -9.41 4.85
N ASP A 151 24.98 -8.31 4.21
CA ASP A 151 26.14 -7.54 4.67
C ASP A 151 25.90 -7.07 6.11
N VAL A 152 26.93 -7.16 6.93
CA VAL A 152 26.85 -6.74 8.33
C VAL A 152 27.65 -5.46 8.49
N ILE A 153 27.01 -4.44 9.04
CA ILE A 153 27.61 -3.14 9.29
C ILE A 153 27.63 -2.86 10.79
N ILE A 154 28.69 -2.20 11.24
CA ILE A 154 28.78 -1.63 12.59
C ILE A 154 28.86 -0.11 12.45
N PHE A 155 28.02 0.60 13.20
CA PHE A 155 27.99 2.06 13.18
C PHE A 155 27.49 2.62 14.51
N ALA A 156 27.96 3.82 14.86
CA ALA A 156 27.44 4.56 16.01
C ALA A 156 26.30 5.47 15.57
N SER A 157 25.10 5.29 16.12
CA SER A 157 23.95 6.15 15.81
C SER A 157 22.97 6.20 16.97
N LYS A 158 22.19 7.28 17.01
CA LYS A 158 20.94 7.36 17.76
C LYS A 158 19.84 6.67 16.97
N LEU A 159 18.93 5.97 17.65
CA LEU A 159 17.68 5.50 17.06
C LEU A 159 16.59 6.56 17.28
N ASN A 160 16.12 7.13 16.18
CA ASN A 160 15.05 8.11 16.16
C ASN A 160 13.73 7.44 15.77
N ASP A 161 12.62 8.00 16.23
CA ASP A 161 11.30 7.61 15.74
C ASP A 161 11.14 8.02 14.28
N ILE A 162 10.40 7.22 13.50
CA ILE A 162 10.04 7.58 12.13
C ILE A 162 9.08 8.79 12.19
N PRO A 163 9.34 9.89 11.45
CA PRO A 163 8.49 11.08 11.50
C PRO A 163 7.05 10.81 11.07
N THR A 164 6.08 11.39 11.78
CA THR A 164 4.67 11.42 11.39
C THR A 164 4.45 12.42 10.23
N PRO A 165 3.40 12.22 9.42
CA PRO A 165 3.05 13.18 8.36
C PRO A 165 2.71 14.54 8.99
N LYS A 166 3.37 15.60 8.51
CA LYS A 166 3.16 16.98 9.01
C LYS A 166 2.10 17.74 8.23
N ASN A 167 1.58 17.20 7.14
CA ASN A 167 0.57 17.87 6.31
C ASN A 167 -0.69 17.01 6.12
N PRO A 168 -1.87 17.64 5.97
CA PRO A 168 -3.11 16.93 5.66
C PRO A 168 -2.97 16.07 4.41
N TYR A 169 -3.51 14.85 4.46
CA TYR A 169 -3.53 13.89 3.35
C TYR A 169 -2.14 13.50 2.81
N GLN A 170 -1.08 13.81 3.55
CA GLN A 170 0.25 13.30 3.27
C GLN A 170 0.30 11.80 3.60
N PHE A 171 1.07 11.05 2.83
CA PHE A 171 1.30 9.63 3.09
C PHE A 171 1.91 9.42 4.48
N ASP A 172 1.28 8.58 5.30
CA ASP A 172 1.78 8.22 6.61
C ASP A 172 2.86 7.14 6.49
N TYR A 173 4.10 7.60 6.27
CA TYR A 173 5.25 6.71 6.13
C TYR A 173 5.55 5.95 7.42
N LYS A 174 5.31 6.56 8.60
CA LYS A 174 5.47 5.89 9.90
C LYS A 174 4.53 4.70 10.00
N GLN A 175 3.23 4.90 9.81
CA GLN A 175 2.26 3.81 9.88
C GLN A 175 2.53 2.72 8.84
N TYR A 176 2.99 3.10 7.64
CA TYR A 176 3.39 2.13 6.62
C TYR A 176 4.58 1.27 7.07
N MET A 177 5.61 1.87 7.67
CA MET A 177 6.79 1.16 8.19
C MET A 177 6.48 0.30 9.42
N GLU A 178 5.60 0.76 10.32
CA GLU A 178 5.15 -0.03 11.48
C GLU A 178 4.46 -1.33 11.04
N ARG A 179 3.65 -1.29 9.96
CA ARG A 179 3.05 -2.50 9.35
C ARG A 179 4.08 -3.43 8.71
N GLN A 180 5.28 -2.92 8.40
CA GLN A 180 6.41 -3.69 7.92
C GLN A 180 7.38 -4.07 9.05
N ASP A 181 6.94 -3.92 10.30
CA ASP A 181 7.67 -4.27 11.53
C ASP A 181 8.94 -3.42 11.74
N VAL A 182 8.92 -2.18 11.25
CA VAL A 182 10.02 -1.21 11.34
C VAL A 182 9.54 0.06 12.06
N PHE A 183 10.14 0.36 13.22
CA PHE A 183 9.69 1.46 14.09
C PHE A 183 10.74 2.57 14.27
N GLY A 184 11.99 2.33 13.84
CA GLY A 184 13.13 3.20 14.12
C GLY A 184 13.94 3.58 12.89
N LEU A 185 14.54 4.76 12.92
CA LEU A 185 15.43 5.32 11.91
C LEU A 185 16.79 5.67 12.54
N ALA A 186 17.86 5.14 11.96
CA ALA A 186 19.24 5.47 12.26
C ALA A 186 19.86 6.28 11.10
N ASN A 187 20.59 7.35 11.44
CA ASN A 187 21.36 8.12 10.47
C ASN A 187 22.82 7.65 10.55
N VAL A 188 23.31 7.04 9.48
CA VAL A 188 24.61 6.38 9.44
C VAL A 188 25.60 7.29 8.72
N SER A 189 26.43 8.00 9.48
CA SER A 189 27.48 8.88 8.92
C SER A 189 28.81 8.15 8.71
N ASN A 190 29.16 7.24 9.63
CA ASN A 190 30.35 6.41 9.57
C ASN A 190 29.96 4.96 9.87
N TYR A 191 30.50 4.02 9.12
CA TYR A 191 30.26 2.59 9.33
C TYR A 191 31.52 1.78 9.04
N THR A 192 31.60 0.60 9.63
CA THR A 192 32.56 -0.45 9.28
C THR A 192 31.79 -1.61 8.68
N LEU A 193 32.10 -1.95 7.43
CA LEU A 193 31.57 -3.15 6.79
C LEU A 193 32.34 -4.36 7.31
N ILE A 194 31.62 -5.29 7.92
CA ILE A 194 32.12 -6.62 8.21
C ILE A 194 31.56 -7.49 7.09
N SER A 195 32.39 -7.80 6.09
CA SER A 195 32.03 -8.80 5.08
C SER A 195 31.56 -10.05 5.82
N GLY A 196 30.29 -10.41 5.62
CA GLY A 196 29.67 -11.51 6.36
C GLY A 196 30.47 -12.79 6.15
N GLU A 197 30.57 -13.63 7.19
CA GLU A 197 30.90 -15.04 6.99
C GLU A 197 30.07 -15.56 5.81
N LYS A 198 30.71 -16.28 4.86
CA LYS A 198 30.03 -16.92 3.72
C LYS A 198 28.73 -17.53 4.24
N SER A 199 27.60 -16.95 3.83
CA SER A 199 26.31 -17.24 4.43
C SER A 199 26.11 -18.76 4.48
N SER A 200 25.70 -19.27 5.64
CA SER A 200 25.14 -20.61 5.72
C SER A 200 24.08 -20.78 4.62
N PHE A 201 24.06 -21.96 3.98
CA PHE A 201 23.16 -22.24 2.87
C PHE A 201 21.71 -21.85 3.24
N SER A 202 21.17 -20.85 2.55
CA SER A 202 19.80 -20.39 2.72
C SER A 202 19.10 -20.38 1.37
N ILE A 203 17.89 -20.93 1.32
CA ILE A 203 17.05 -20.92 0.11
C ILE A 203 16.90 -19.51 -0.44
N ILE A 204 16.82 -18.52 0.46
CA ILE A 204 16.73 -17.11 0.12
C ILE A 204 18.02 -16.65 -0.58
N SER A 205 19.20 -16.98 -0.05
CA SER A 205 20.49 -16.62 -0.69
C SER A 205 20.66 -17.25 -2.07
N VAL A 206 20.18 -18.49 -2.26
CA VAL A 206 20.19 -19.16 -3.57
C VAL A 206 19.27 -18.45 -4.55
N ALA A 207 18.05 -18.12 -4.13
CA ALA A 207 17.09 -17.41 -4.98
C ALA A 207 17.58 -16.01 -5.38
N GLU A 208 18.24 -15.30 -4.46
CA GLU A 208 18.88 -14.00 -4.72
C GLU A 208 20.00 -14.11 -5.75
N ASN A 209 20.88 -15.12 -5.63
CA ASN A 209 21.94 -15.34 -6.61
C ASN A 209 21.36 -15.69 -7.99
N ILE A 210 20.32 -16.53 -8.05
CA ILE A 210 19.62 -16.83 -9.30
C ILE A 210 19.01 -15.56 -9.88
N ARG A 211 18.37 -14.72 -9.05
CA ARG A 211 17.79 -13.45 -9.49
C ARG A 211 18.86 -12.52 -10.06
N ARG A 212 19.98 -12.32 -9.36
CA ARG A 212 21.08 -11.46 -9.81
C ARG A 212 21.67 -11.96 -11.13
N ASN A 213 21.94 -13.25 -11.24
CA ASN A 213 22.43 -13.84 -12.49
C ASN A 213 21.42 -13.65 -13.63
N SER A 214 20.13 -13.78 -13.33
CA SER A 214 19.05 -13.51 -14.30
C SER A 214 19.03 -12.04 -14.72
N GLU A 215 19.21 -11.10 -13.79
CA GLU A 215 19.33 -9.67 -14.09
C GLU A 215 20.51 -9.39 -15.02
N THR A 216 21.69 -9.95 -14.73
CA THR A 216 22.89 -9.81 -15.58
C THR A 216 22.67 -10.40 -16.97
N ILE A 217 22.02 -11.57 -17.08
CA ILE A 217 21.65 -12.14 -18.39
C ILE A 217 20.74 -11.16 -19.15
N LEU A 218 19.70 -10.62 -18.51
CA LEU A 218 18.79 -9.69 -19.16
C LEU A 218 19.47 -8.38 -19.58
N GLU A 219 20.42 -7.87 -18.80
CA GLU A 219 21.22 -6.68 -19.15
C GLU A 219 22.18 -6.93 -20.31
N THR A 220 22.68 -8.16 -20.44
CA THR A 220 23.65 -8.52 -21.47
C THR A 220 23.01 -8.62 -22.86
N TYR A 221 21.78 -9.16 -22.95
CA TYR A 221 21.18 -9.54 -24.23
C TYR A 221 20.06 -8.60 -24.72
N PHE A 222 19.52 -7.72 -23.89
CA PHE A 222 18.37 -6.87 -24.23
C PHE A 222 18.67 -5.38 -24.08
N SER A 223 17.92 -4.55 -24.80
CA SER A 223 17.90 -3.10 -24.60
C SER A 223 17.48 -2.71 -23.17
N LYS A 224 17.98 -1.57 -22.66
CA LYS A 224 17.70 -1.07 -21.30
C LYS A 224 16.20 -1.02 -20.95
N GLU A 225 15.37 -0.56 -21.89
CA GLU A 225 13.92 -0.49 -21.72
C GLU A 225 13.31 -1.90 -21.58
N THR A 226 13.71 -2.83 -22.45
CA THR A 226 13.26 -4.22 -22.41
C THR A 226 13.73 -4.94 -21.14
N THR A 227 15.01 -4.77 -20.77
CA THR A 227 15.58 -5.31 -19.54
C THR A 227 14.80 -4.84 -18.32
N SER A 228 14.50 -3.55 -18.21
CA SER A 228 13.74 -2.98 -17.10
C SER A 228 12.35 -3.63 -16.95
N LEU A 229 11.63 -3.80 -18.06
CA LEU A 229 10.32 -4.43 -18.04
C LEU A 229 10.41 -5.94 -17.78
N LEU A 230 11.39 -6.65 -18.34
CA LEU A 230 11.59 -8.09 -18.09
C LEU A 230 11.98 -8.36 -16.63
N LYS A 231 12.87 -7.54 -16.04
CA LYS A 231 13.18 -7.58 -14.60
C LYS A 231 11.90 -7.42 -13.77
N THR A 232 11.03 -6.49 -14.17
CA THR A 232 9.75 -6.24 -13.51
C THR A 232 8.80 -7.45 -13.60
N LEU A 233 8.63 -8.01 -14.80
CA LEU A 233 7.63 -9.06 -15.08
C LEU A 233 8.09 -10.47 -14.63
N LEU A 234 9.39 -10.77 -14.69
CA LEU A 234 9.96 -12.09 -14.39
C LEU A 234 10.51 -12.18 -12.97
N LEU A 235 11.17 -11.12 -12.49
CA LEU A 235 11.94 -11.12 -11.24
C LEU A 235 11.30 -10.26 -10.15
N GLY A 236 10.33 -9.41 -10.50
CA GLY A 236 9.61 -8.55 -9.58
C GLY A 236 10.38 -7.30 -9.18
N ASN A 237 11.50 -7.03 -9.85
CA ASN A 237 12.35 -5.87 -9.59
C ASN A 237 11.91 -4.69 -10.47
N ARG A 238 11.51 -3.58 -9.82
CA ARG A 238 11.05 -2.34 -10.46
C ARG A 238 12.03 -1.19 -10.34
N SER A 239 13.23 -1.40 -9.78
CA SER A 239 14.19 -0.33 -9.47
C SER A 239 14.58 0.48 -10.71
N ASP A 240 14.59 -0.17 -11.88
CA ASP A 240 15.10 0.39 -13.12
C ASP A 240 13.97 0.86 -14.05
N LEU A 241 12.72 0.84 -13.58
CA LEU A 241 11.57 1.26 -14.38
C LEU A 241 11.46 2.78 -14.41
N ASP A 242 11.42 3.35 -15.61
CA ASP A 242 11.25 4.78 -15.80
C ASP A 242 9.91 5.25 -15.22
N GLU A 243 9.92 6.42 -14.59
CA GLU A 243 8.74 7.00 -13.93
C GLU A 243 7.64 7.30 -14.96
N GLU A 244 8.02 7.72 -16.17
CA GLU A 244 7.07 7.94 -17.27
C GLU A 244 6.40 6.63 -17.71
N VAL A 245 7.17 5.56 -17.90
CA VAL A 245 6.64 4.23 -18.22
C VAL A 245 5.70 3.76 -17.11
N TYR A 246 6.12 3.86 -15.84
CA TYR A 246 5.27 3.49 -14.72
C TYR A 246 3.94 4.28 -14.71
N GLN A 247 3.99 5.59 -14.96
CA GLN A 247 2.81 6.44 -15.01
C GLN A 247 1.89 6.11 -16.19
N ASN A 248 2.44 5.72 -17.35
CA ASN A 248 1.66 5.28 -18.50
C ASN A 248 0.83 4.03 -18.15
N TYR A 249 1.40 3.05 -17.46
CA TYR A 249 0.65 1.87 -17.02
C TYR A 249 -0.39 2.21 -15.93
N ILE A 250 -0.15 3.20 -15.07
CA ILE A 250 -1.15 3.70 -14.12
C ILE A 250 -2.35 4.31 -14.88
N ASN A 251 -2.08 5.20 -15.82
CA ASN A 251 -3.11 5.91 -16.59
C ASN A 251 -3.90 4.96 -17.50
N ALA A 252 -3.24 3.95 -18.08
CA ALA A 252 -3.90 2.91 -18.87
C ALA A 252 -4.72 1.91 -18.02
N GLY A 253 -4.60 1.94 -16.69
CA GLY A 253 -5.23 0.96 -15.81
C GLY A 253 -4.57 -0.43 -15.80
N ALA A 254 -3.34 -0.52 -16.29
CA ALA A 254 -2.55 -1.73 -16.43
C ALA A 254 -1.40 -1.86 -15.40
N VAL A 255 -1.32 -1.00 -14.37
CA VAL A 255 -0.26 -1.05 -13.34
C VAL A 255 -0.14 -2.40 -12.64
N HIS A 256 -1.23 -3.16 -12.57
CA HIS A 256 -1.26 -4.52 -12.00
C HIS A 256 -0.43 -5.53 -12.80
N ILE A 257 -0.05 -5.20 -14.04
CA ILE A 257 0.81 -6.00 -14.91
C ILE A 257 2.28 -5.79 -14.57
N LEU A 258 2.67 -4.57 -14.18
CA LEU A 258 4.01 -4.25 -13.66
C LEU A 258 4.27 -4.86 -12.27
N ALA A 259 3.28 -5.51 -11.68
CA ALA A 259 3.43 -6.31 -10.49
C ALA A 259 3.31 -7.79 -10.85
N ILE A 260 4.24 -8.62 -10.39
CA ILE A 260 4.03 -10.07 -10.47
C ILE A 260 2.74 -10.41 -9.71
N SER A 261 1.74 -10.81 -10.47
CA SER A 261 0.36 -10.99 -10.03
C SER A 261 -0.07 -12.45 -10.14
N GLY A 262 -1.28 -12.76 -9.68
CA GLY A 262 -1.85 -14.10 -9.84
C GLY A 262 -1.96 -14.54 -11.30
N LEU A 263 -2.04 -13.59 -12.25
CA LEU A 263 -2.01 -13.89 -13.68
C LEU A 263 -0.65 -14.45 -14.11
N HIS A 264 0.46 -13.86 -13.66
CA HIS A 264 1.82 -14.33 -13.95
C HIS A 264 2.01 -15.76 -13.43
N VAL A 265 1.67 -15.99 -12.15
CA VAL A 265 1.74 -17.32 -11.52
C VAL A 265 0.79 -18.31 -12.21
N GLY A 266 -0.38 -17.86 -12.66
CA GLY A 266 -1.33 -18.68 -13.42
C GLY A 266 -0.78 -19.09 -14.80
N ILE A 267 -0.14 -18.18 -15.53
CA ILE A 267 0.52 -18.47 -16.81
C ILE A 267 1.65 -19.48 -16.59
N ILE A 268 2.51 -19.26 -15.59
CA ILE A 268 3.58 -20.20 -15.21
C ILE A 268 3.00 -21.57 -14.88
N THR A 269 1.91 -21.61 -14.11
CA THR A 269 1.20 -22.86 -13.78
C THR A 269 0.71 -23.58 -15.04
N ILE A 270 0.14 -22.86 -16.02
CA ILE A 270 -0.32 -23.44 -17.28
C ILE A 270 0.86 -24.01 -18.08
N ILE A 271 1.97 -23.27 -18.20
CA ILE A 271 3.19 -23.71 -18.89
C ILE A 271 3.72 -25.00 -18.24
N LEU A 272 3.86 -25.01 -16.92
CA LEU A 272 4.32 -26.18 -16.17
C LEU A 272 3.37 -27.37 -16.34
N LEU A 273 2.06 -27.15 -16.25
CA LEU A 273 1.07 -28.22 -16.45
C LEU A 273 1.10 -28.80 -17.86
N TYR A 274 1.39 -27.97 -18.88
CA TYR A 274 1.57 -28.40 -20.26
C TYR A 274 2.82 -29.27 -20.41
N LEU A 275 3.97 -28.83 -19.88
CA LEU A 275 5.22 -29.60 -19.89
C LEU A 275 5.08 -30.94 -19.14
N LEU A 276 4.37 -30.94 -18.02
CA LEU A 276 4.12 -32.13 -17.20
C LEU A 276 3.00 -33.02 -17.75
N LYS A 277 2.34 -32.66 -18.86
CA LYS A 277 1.21 -33.43 -19.42
C LYS A 277 1.62 -34.84 -19.88
N LYS A 278 2.89 -35.04 -20.25
CA LYS A 278 3.41 -36.35 -20.69
C LYS A 278 3.53 -37.37 -19.54
N ILE A 279 3.43 -36.94 -18.28
CA ILE A 279 3.44 -37.84 -17.12
C ILE A 279 2.09 -38.58 -17.05
N PRO A 280 2.05 -39.92 -16.89
CA PRO A 280 0.81 -40.69 -16.89
C PRO A 280 -0.19 -40.27 -15.80
N ASP A 281 -1.49 -40.29 -16.11
CA ASP A 281 -2.58 -39.93 -15.18
C ASP A 281 -2.93 -41.05 -14.15
N LYS A 282 -1.93 -41.79 -13.66
CA LYS A 282 -2.11 -42.81 -12.61
C LYS A 282 -1.96 -42.18 -11.21
N LYS A 283 -2.60 -42.78 -10.17
CA LYS A 283 -2.66 -42.23 -8.80
C LYS A 283 -1.30 -41.78 -8.24
N HIS A 284 -0.26 -42.60 -8.39
CA HIS A 284 1.10 -42.27 -7.93
C HIS A 284 1.72 -41.10 -8.70
N TRP A 285 1.61 -41.12 -10.02
CA TRP A 285 2.14 -40.08 -10.91
C TRP A 285 1.44 -38.73 -10.78
N LYS A 286 0.16 -38.72 -10.37
CA LYS A 286 -0.55 -37.48 -10.00
C LYS A 286 0.08 -36.76 -8.82
N SER A 287 0.49 -37.50 -7.77
CA SER A 287 1.19 -36.91 -6.62
C SER A 287 2.57 -36.37 -6.99
N ILE A 288 3.31 -37.09 -7.83
CA ILE A 288 4.62 -36.63 -8.34
C ILE A 288 4.46 -35.36 -9.17
N ARG A 289 3.51 -35.34 -10.12
CA ARG A 289 3.21 -34.17 -10.95
C ARG A 289 2.83 -32.96 -10.09
N PHE A 290 2.03 -33.15 -9.05
CA PHE A 290 1.70 -32.09 -8.11
C PHE A 290 2.91 -31.62 -7.31
N GLY A 291 3.76 -32.53 -6.84
CA GLY A 291 5.00 -32.19 -6.13
C GLY A 291 5.94 -31.33 -6.97
N ILE A 292 6.18 -31.72 -8.23
CA ILE A 292 7.01 -30.95 -9.17
C ILE A 292 6.42 -29.55 -9.41
N LEU A 293 5.10 -29.48 -9.64
CA LEU A 293 4.41 -28.20 -9.81
C LEU A 293 4.58 -27.30 -8.58
N LEU A 294 4.36 -27.84 -7.38
CA LEU A 294 4.45 -27.09 -6.13
C LEU A 294 5.87 -26.59 -5.88
N VAL A 295 6.89 -27.46 -6.02
CA VAL A 295 8.30 -27.07 -5.89
C VAL A 295 8.67 -25.98 -6.89
N SER A 296 8.22 -26.10 -8.14
CA SER A 296 8.50 -25.10 -9.18
C SER A 296 7.86 -23.75 -8.87
N LEU A 297 6.59 -23.73 -8.41
CA LEU A 297 5.89 -22.50 -8.05
C LEU A 297 6.49 -21.81 -6.83
N TRP A 298 6.87 -22.56 -5.79
CA TRP A 298 7.54 -21.98 -4.64
C TRP A 298 8.95 -21.50 -4.97
N SER A 299 9.70 -22.21 -5.82
CA SER A 299 11.00 -21.75 -6.33
C SER A 299 10.86 -20.42 -7.07
N PHE A 300 9.86 -20.29 -7.95
CA PHE A 300 9.52 -19.02 -8.59
C PHE A 300 9.18 -17.94 -7.54
N ALA A 301 8.40 -18.26 -6.51
CA ALA A 301 8.06 -17.31 -5.46
C ALA A 301 9.29 -16.77 -4.72
N PHE A 302 10.27 -17.62 -4.41
CA PHE A 302 11.52 -17.18 -3.79
C PHE A 302 12.34 -16.28 -4.72
N ILE A 303 12.47 -16.64 -6.01
CA ILE A 303 13.19 -15.83 -7.00
C ILE A 303 12.51 -14.47 -7.18
N ALA A 304 11.18 -14.45 -7.27
CA ALA A 304 10.34 -13.25 -7.36
C ALA A 304 10.28 -12.42 -6.05
N GLY A 305 11.09 -12.74 -5.04
CA GLY A 305 11.21 -11.96 -3.80
C GLY A 305 10.05 -12.14 -2.80
N LEU A 306 9.27 -13.23 -2.90
CA LEU A 306 8.14 -13.55 -2.02
C LEU A 306 7.13 -12.40 -1.88
N SER A 307 6.93 -11.61 -2.94
CA SER A 307 5.98 -10.51 -2.90
C SER A 307 4.58 -11.00 -2.50
N PRO A 308 3.80 -10.22 -1.74
CA PRO A 308 2.49 -10.65 -1.23
C PRO A 308 1.55 -11.17 -2.32
N SER A 309 1.60 -10.60 -3.53
CA SER A 309 0.82 -11.07 -4.69
C SER A 309 1.22 -12.47 -5.16
N VAL A 310 2.52 -12.76 -5.24
CA VAL A 310 3.02 -14.07 -5.66
C VAL A 310 2.73 -15.12 -4.60
N LEU A 311 2.98 -14.80 -3.33
CA LEU A 311 2.72 -15.70 -2.21
C LEU A 311 1.25 -16.14 -2.15
N ARG A 312 0.32 -15.21 -2.38
CA ARG A 312 -1.13 -15.50 -2.47
C ARG A 312 -1.48 -16.45 -3.60
N ALA A 313 -0.94 -16.20 -4.78
CA ALA A 313 -1.23 -17.04 -5.94
C ALA A 313 -0.67 -18.45 -5.75
N VAL A 314 0.59 -18.58 -5.32
CA VAL A 314 1.24 -19.88 -5.09
C VAL A 314 0.56 -20.66 -3.96
N THR A 315 0.16 -20.00 -2.87
CA THR A 315 -0.61 -20.67 -1.80
C THR A 315 -1.99 -21.11 -2.28
N MET A 316 -2.71 -20.27 -3.04
CA MET A 316 -4.01 -20.64 -3.63
C MET A 316 -3.88 -21.85 -4.58
N PHE A 317 -2.89 -21.86 -5.48
CA PHE A 317 -2.63 -23.01 -6.36
C PHE A 317 -2.21 -24.26 -5.58
N SER A 318 -1.49 -24.10 -4.47
CA SER A 318 -1.14 -25.21 -3.56
C SER A 318 -2.40 -25.84 -2.96
N PHE A 319 -3.31 -25.04 -2.38
CA PHE A 319 -4.57 -25.55 -1.84
C PHE A 319 -5.49 -26.15 -2.90
N MET A 320 -5.55 -25.56 -4.10
CA MET A 320 -6.31 -26.11 -5.22
C MET A 320 -5.78 -27.46 -5.67
N GLY A 321 -4.45 -27.63 -5.74
CA GLY A 321 -3.85 -28.91 -6.11
C GLY A 321 -4.04 -29.98 -5.04
N VAL A 322 -3.94 -29.65 -3.76
CA VAL A 322 -4.28 -30.57 -2.66
C VAL A 322 -5.75 -30.98 -2.73
N ALA A 323 -6.67 -30.03 -2.95
CA ALA A 323 -8.09 -30.34 -3.11
C ALA A 323 -8.36 -31.26 -4.31
N SER A 324 -7.60 -31.10 -5.41
CA SER A 324 -7.64 -31.98 -6.57
C SER A 324 -7.15 -33.40 -6.25
N LEU A 325 -6.06 -33.54 -5.48
CA LEU A 325 -5.56 -34.86 -5.04
C LEU A 325 -6.58 -35.59 -4.14
N LEU A 326 -7.31 -34.84 -3.32
CA LEU A 326 -8.38 -35.36 -2.47
C LEU A 326 -9.71 -35.58 -3.21
N ASN A 327 -9.75 -35.42 -4.55
CA ASN A 327 -10.95 -35.52 -5.39
C ASN A 327 -12.11 -34.61 -4.96
N ARG A 328 -11.82 -33.50 -4.26
CA ARG A 328 -12.84 -32.54 -3.80
C ARG A 328 -13.18 -31.53 -4.89
N ARG A 329 -14.19 -31.84 -5.72
CA ARG A 329 -14.65 -31.00 -6.86
C ARG A 329 -15.22 -29.62 -6.49
N ARG A 330 -15.49 -29.30 -5.21
CA ARG A 330 -16.19 -28.08 -4.77
C ARG A 330 -15.29 -26.98 -4.18
N GLY A 331 -13.97 -27.10 -4.28
CA GLY A 331 -13.04 -26.33 -3.43
C GLY A 331 -12.56 -24.95 -3.89
N ARG A 332 -13.10 -24.30 -4.94
CA ARG A 332 -12.51 -23.02 -5.43
C ARG A 332 -12.62 -21.87 -4.42
N PHE A 333 -13.81 -21.65 -3.84
CA PHE A 333 -13.99 -20.65 -2.79
C PHE A 333 -13.31 -21.07 -1.49
N ASP A 334 -13.39 -22.36 -1.13
CA ASP A 334 -12.73 -22.88 0.06
C ASP A 334 -11.19 -22.71 -0.03
N SER A 335 -10.59 -22.92 -1.21
CA SER A 335 -9.15 -22.68 -1.44
C SER A 335 -8.79 -21.20 -1.29
N LEU A 336 -9.65 -20.30 -1.78
CA LEU A 336 -9.46 -18.85 -1.61
C LEU A 336 -9.46 -18.50 -0.11
N MET A 337 -10.48 -18.93 0.62
CA MET A 337 -10.64 -18.65 2.04
C MET A 337 -9.56 -19.30 2.91
N LEU A 338 -9.18 -20.54 2.61
CA LEU A 338 -8.08 -21.23 3.30
C LEU A 338 -6.73 -20.57 3.02
N SER A 339 -6.47 -20.11 1.80
CA SER A 339 -5.23 -19.37 1.51
C SER A 339 -5.18 -18.05 2.28
N MET A 340 -6.29 -17.30 2.33
CA MET A 340 -6.36 -16.04 3.09
C MET A 340 -6.16 -16.30 4.58
N LEU A 341 -6.84 -17.31 5.12
CA LEU A 341 -6.71 -17.75 6.51
C LEU A 341 -5.26 -18.11 6.83
N PHE A 342 -4.64 -18.97 6.04
CA PHE A 342 -3.26 -19.42 6.24
C PHE A 342 -2.26 -18.26 6.23
N LEU A 343 -2.40 -17.34 5.28
CA LEU A 343 -1.51 -16.18 5.18
C LEU A 343 -1.69 -15.18 6.33
N LEU A 344 -2.92 -14.94 6.78
CA LEU A 344 -3.18 -14.05 7.92
C LEU A 344 -2.70 -14.65 9.25
N LEU A 345 -2.67 -15.98 9.36
CA LEU A 345 -2.10 -16.65 10.54
C LEU A 345 -0.56 -16.55 10.60
N ILE A 346 0.12 -16.45 9.45
CA ILE A 346 1.58 -16.32 9.37
C ILE A 346 2.03 -14.86 9.44
N ARG A 347 1.27 -13.96 8.82
CA ARG A 347 1.59 -12.53 8.76
C ARG A 347 0.31 -11.69 8.83
N PRO A 348 -0.17 -11.35 10.03
CA PRO A 348 -1.44 -10.64 10.21
C PRO A 348 -1.46 -9.26 9.55
N ASN A 349 -0.31 -8.59 9.46
CA ASN A 349 -0.17 -7.27 8.81
C ASN A 349 -0.57 -7.27 7.32
N PHE A 350 -0.61 -8.43 6.65
CA PHE A 350 -1.13 -8.54 5.28
C PHE A 350 -2.58 -8.06 5.15
N LEU A 351 -3.39 -8.10 6.22
CA LEU A 351 -4.75 -7.57 6.20
C LEU A 351 -4.81 -6.09 5.75
N TYR A 352 -3.78 -5.32 6.09
CA TYR A 352 -3.72 -3.88 5.85
C TYR A 352 -2.98 -3.51 4.55
N GLU A 353 -2.45 -4.49 3.83
CA GLU A 353 -1.80 -4.24 2.55
C GLU A 353 -2.85 -4.09 1.45
N VAL A 354 -2.83 -2.96 0.75
CA VAL A 354 -3.77 -2.66 -0.35
C VAL A 354 -3.70 -3.75 -1.42
N GLY A 355 -2.49 -4.20 -1.77
CA GLY A 355 -2.28 -5.30 -2.70
C GLY A 355 -2.99 -6.58 -2.24
N PHE A 356 -2.91 -6.92 -0.95
CA PHE A 356 -3.57 -8.07 -0.32
C PHE A 356 -5.10 -8.01 -0.49
N GLN A 357 -5.69 -6.87 -0.13
CA GLN A 357 -7.12 -6.62 -0.24
C GLN A 357 -7.60 -6.74 -1.69
N LEU A 358 -6.90 -6.08 -2.63
CA LEU A 358 -7.31 -6.01 -4.03
C LEU A 358 -7.29 -7.37 -4.75
N SER A 359 -6.26 -8.21 -4.58
CA SER A 359 -6.28 -9.51 -5.29
C SER A 359 -7.32 -10.48 -4.73
N TYR A 360 -7.51 -10.54 -3.40
CA TYR A 360 -8.55 -11.41 -2.83
C TYR A 360 -9.95 -10.94 -3.25
N ALA A 361 -10.19 -9.62 -3.23
CA ALA A 361 -11.41 -9.02 -3.76
C ALA A 361 -11.62 -9.34 -5.24
N SER A 362 -10.59 -9.17 -6.08
CA SER A 362 -10.65 -9.47 -7.51
C SER A 362 -10.98 -10.93 -7.79
N VAL A 363 -10.27 -11.87 -7.17
CA VAL A 363 -10.50 -13.31 -7.38
C VAL A 363 -11.87 -13.72 -6.86
N PHE A 364 -12.28 -13.22 -5.69
CA PHE A 364 -13.63 -13.45 -5.18
C PHE A 364 -14.70 -12.92 -6.14
N SER A 365 -14.53 -11.70 -6.66
CA SER A 365 -15.42 -11.08 -7.62
C SER A 365 -15.54 -11.89 -8.92
N ILE A 366 -14.40 -12.31 -9.48
CA ILE A 366 -14.37 -13.18 -10.67
C ILE A 366 -15.12 -14.48 -10.39
N LEU A 367 -14.86 -15.17 -9.28
CA LEU A 367 -15.54 -16.42 -8.94
C LEU A 367 -17.05 -16.28 -8.76
N VAL A 368 -17.54 -15.11 -8.32
CA VAL A 368 -18.96 -14.82 -8.13
C VAL A 368 -19.65 -14.39 -9.42
N PHE A 369 -19.08 -13.44 -10.16
CA PHE A 369 -19.75 -12.76 -11.26
C PHE A 369 -19.44 -13.37 -12.64
N TYR A 370 -18.19 -13.76 -12.92
CA TYR A 370 -17.79 -14.25 -14.25
C TYR A 370 -18.66 -15.42 -14.76
N PRO A 371 -18.93 -16.50 -13.98
CA PRO A 371 -19.71 -17.64 -14.49
C PRO A 371 -21.17 -17.32 -14.85
N ARG A 372 -21.68 -16.17 -14.38
CA ARG A 372 -23.02 -15.67 -14.72
C ARG A 372 -22.97 -14.79 -15.95
N MET A 373 -21.98 -13.90 -16.00
CA MET A 373 -21.75 -13.00 -17.14
C MET A 373 -21.42 -13.79 -18.42
N GLU A 374 -20.66 -14.88 -18.29
CA GLU A 374 -20.32 -15.78 -19.41
C GLU A 374 -21.56 -16.42 -20.07
N ARG A 375 -22.70 -16.48 -19.36
CA ARG A 375 -23.96 -17.00 -19.93
C ARG A 375 -24.73 -15.97 -20.75
N TRP A 376 -24.37 -14.69 -20.67
CA TRP A 376 -25.05 -13.65 -21.44
C TRP A 376 -24.87 -13.85 -22.94
N TRP A 377 -23.68 -14.28 -23.36
CA TRP A 377 -23.39 -14.60 -24.74
C TRP A 377 -22.24 -15.59 -24.85
N GLN A 378 -22.42 -16.65 -25.64
CA GLN A 378 -21.45 -17.72 -25.88
C GLN A 378 -21.14 -17.80 -27.38
N PRO A 379 -20.28 -16.91 -27.90
CA PRO A 379 -19.94 -16.88 -29.31
C PRO A 379 -19.29 -18.20 -29.75
N LYS A 380 -19.67 -18.70 -30.93
CA LYS A 380 -19.14 -19.96 -31.47
C LYS A 380 -17.67 -19.86 -31.91
N ASN A 381 -17.24 -18.67 -32.35
CA ASN A 381 -15.86 -18.43 -32.77
C ASN A 381 -14.94 -18.38 -31.54
N LYS A 382 -13.92 -19.24 -31.49
CA LYS A 382 -12.96 -19.34 -30.38
C LYS A 382 -12.22 -18.03 -30.11
N ILE A 383 -11.90 -17.25 -31.15
CA ILE A 383 -11.20 -15.95 -31.01
C ILE A 383 -12.13 -14.95 -30.32
N VAL A 384 -13.36 -14.83 -30.82
CA VAL A 384 -14.38 -13.95 -30.22
C VAL A 384 -14.69 -14.39 -28.78
N SER A 385 -14.81 -15.69 -28.53
CA SER A 385 -15.00 -16.25 -27.19
C SER A 385 -13.86 -15.94 -26.23
N TYR A 386 -12.60 -15.99 -26.71
CA TYR A 386 -11.43 -15.64 -25.92
C TYR A 386 -11.44 -14.17 -25.50
N PHE A 387 -11.61 -13.24 -26.47
CA PHE A 387 -11.64 -11.81 -26.19
C PHE A 387 -12.87 -11.39 -25.37
N TRP A 388 -14.03 -12.01 -25.61
CA TRP A 388 -15.21 -11.83 -24.78
C TRP A 388 -14.97 -12.29 -23.34
N GLY A 389 -14.31 -13.43 -23.16
CA GLY A 389 -13.90 -13.93 -21.85
C GLY A 389 -12.98 -12.94 -21.12
N LEU A 390 -11.97 -12.39 -21.79
CA LEU A 390 -11.07 -11.38 -21.20
C LEU A 390 -11.83 -10.13 -20.74
N LEU A 391 -12.74 -9.63 -21.57
CA LEU A 391 -13.60 -8.50 -21.25
C LEU A 391 -14.45 -8.81 -20.01
N LEU A 392 -15.14 -9.94 -19.99
CA LEU A 392 -15.99 -10.34 -18.87
C LEU A 392 -15.20 -10.57 -17.58
N ILE A 393 -13.99 -11.12 -17.64
CA ILE A 393 -13.11 -11.28 -16.47
C ILE A 393 -12.73 -9.91 -15.92
N GLY A 394 -12.36 -8.95 -16.78
CA GLY A 394 -12.02 -7.59 -16.38
C GLY A 394 -13.18 -6.89 -15.67
N PHE A 395 -14.38 -6.92 -16.25
CA PHE A 395 -15.56 -6.35 -15.60
C PHE A 395 -15.94 -7.09 -14.31
N ALA A 396 -15.90 -8.43 -14.32
CA ALA A 396 -16.19 -9.23 -13.13
C ALA A 396 -15.24 -8.91 -11.99
N ALA A 397 -13.94 -8.73 -12.25
CA ALA A 397 -12.96 -8.30 -11.25
C ALA A 397 -13.30 -6.91 -10.67
N GLN A 398 -13.64 -5.96 -11.54
CA GLN A 398 -13.82 -4.57 -11.17
C GLN A 398 -15.03 -4.34 -10.25
N ILE A 399 -16.09 -5.17 -10.29
CA ILE A 399 -17.30 -4.98 -9.48
C ILE A 399 -17.00 -4.78 -7.98
N ILE A 400 -16.19 -5.66 -7.38
CA ILE A 400 -15.83 -5.56 -5.95
C ILE A 400 -14.56 -4.72 -5.74
N VAL A 401 -13.63 -4.72 -6.71
CA VAL A 401 -12.38 -3.97 -6.61
C VAL A 401 -12.61 -2.46 -6.69
N LEU A 402 -13.62 -1.99 -7.43
CA LEU A 402 -13.88 -0.58 -7.70
C LEU A 402 -13.92 0.29 -6.43
N PRO A 403 -14.76 0.03 -5.42
CA PRO A 403 -14.81 0.90 -4.23
C PRO A 403 -13.49 0.93 -3.46
N ILE A 404 -12.76 -0.19 -3.39
CA ILE A 404 -11.45 -0.25 -2.74
C ILE A 404 -10.42 0.57 -3.55
N SER A 405 -10.45 0.44 -4.87
CA SER A 405 -9.59 1.21 -5.78
C SER A 405 -9.85 2.71 -5.67
N LEU A 406 -11.12 3.13 -5.65
CA LEU A 406 -11.51 4.54 -5.51
C LEU A 406 -11.08 5.11 -4.15
N TYR A 407 -11.18 4.31 -3.09
CA TYR A 407 -10.77 4.69 -1.74
C TYR A 407 -9.26 4.99 -1.63
N TYR A 408 -8.41 4.10 -2.17
CA TYR A 408 -6.96 4.27 -2.06
C TYR A 408 -6.37 5.17 -3.15
N PHE A 409 -6.79 5.01 -4.41
CA PHE A 409 -6.14 5.66 -5.55
C PHE A 409 -6.81 6.95 -6.00
N ARG A 410 -8.05 7.23 -5.57
CA ARG A 410 -8.78 8.47 -5.90
C ARG A 410 -8.92 8.74 -7.39
N GLN A 411 -8.84 7.69 -8.20
CA GLN A 411 -8.91 7.77 -9.65
C GLN A 411 -9.49 6.48 -10.23
N PHE A 412 -10.08 6.60 -11.42
CA PHE A 412 -10.59 5.47 -12.17
C PHE A 412 -10.23 5.58 -13.66
N PRO A 413 -9.31 4.73 -14.17
CA PRO A 413 -9.01 4.67 -15.59
C PRO A 413 -10.15 3.94 -16.31
N THR A 414 -10.92 4.66 -17.13
CA THR A 414 -12.10 4.08 -17.79
C THR A 414 -11.73 3.12 -18.92
N LEU A 415 -10.57 3.32 -19.57
CA LEU A 415 -10.07 2.47 -20.66
C LEU A 415 -9.38 1.18 -20.19
N PHE A 416 -9.48 0.82 -18.90
CA PHE A 416 -8.84 -0.39 -18.35
C PHE A 416 -9.22 -1.66 -19.13
N PHE A 417 -10.44 -1.74 -19.67
CA PHE A 417 -10.89 -2.90 -20.43
C PHE A 417 -10.22 -2.99 -21.81
N ILE A 418 -9.98 -1.87 -22.49
CA ILE A 418 -9.23 -1.82 -23.76
C ILE A 418 -7.78 -2.20 -23.48
N SER A 419 -7.19 -1.61 -22.43
CA SER A 419 -5.84 -1.93 -22.01
C SER A 419 -5.68 -3.42 -21.72
N ASN A 420 -6.62 -4.02 -20.99
CA ASN A 420 -6.58 -5.45 -20.70
C ASN A 420 -6.77 -6.31 -21.97
N LEU A 421 -7.58 -5.86 -22.94
CA LEU A 421 -7.80 -6.59 -24.19
C LEU A 421 -6.54 -6.65 -25.06
N LEU A 422 -5.75 -5.57 -25.07
CA LEU A 422 -4.54 -5.46 -25.89
C LEU A 422 -3.30 -6.03 -25.18
N ILE A 423 -3.14 -5.73 -23.89
CA ILE A 423 -1.91 -6.03 -23.16
C ILE A 423 -1.90 -7.46 -22.62
N VAL A 424 -3.00 -7.94 -22.02
CA VAL A 424 -3.03 -9.27 -21.36
C VAL A 424 -2.68 -10.42 -22.31
N PRO A 425 -3.14 -10.45 -23.58
CA PRO A 425 -2.75 -11.50 -24.52
C PRO A 425 -1.25 -11.56 -24.79
N LEU A 426 -0.54 -10.44 -24.70
CA LEU A 426 0.91 -10.36 -24.92
C LEU A 426 1.71 -10.84 -23.70
N LEU A 427 1.12 -10.84 -22.50
CA LEU A 427 1.84 -11.22 -21.29
C LEU A 427 2.29 -12.68 -21.30
N ALA A 428 1.44 -13.60 -21.76
CA ALA A 428 1.80 -15.01 -21.83
C ALA A 428 3.00 -15.30 -22.75
N PRO A 429 3.04 -14.84 -24.02
CA PRO A 429 4.21 -15.03 -24.86
C PRO A 429 5.44 -14.30 -24.31
N ILE A 430 5.32 -13.09 -23.75
CA ILE A 430 6.44 -12.39 -23.09
C ILE A 430 7.06 -13.26 -21.99
N LEU A 431 6.23 -13.82 -21.11
CA LEU A 431 6.72 -14.70 -20.04
C LEU A 431 7.37 -15.97 -20.60
N ILE A 432 6.79 -16.58 -21.64
CA ILE A 432 7.37 -17.78 -22.27
C ILE A 432 8.74 -17.47 -22.87
N PHE A 433 8.84 -16.45 -23.73
CA PHE A 433 10.10 -16.11 -24.40
C PHE A 433 11.13 -15.54 -23.44
N GLY A 434 10.71 -14.79 -22.42
CA GLY A 434 11.57 -14.31 -21.35
C GLY A 434 12.16 -15.45 -20.52
N ILE A 435 11.33 -16.42 -20.10
CA ILE A 435 11.81 -17.62 -19.38
C ILE A 435 12.74 -18.45 -20.27
N LEU A 436 12.41 -18.65 -21.55
CA LEU A 436 13.28 -19.36 -22.49
C LEU A 436 14.62 -18.64 -22.66
N SER A 437 14.62 -17.31 -22.75
CA SER A 437 15.84 -16.49 -22.84
C SER A 437 16.69 -16.62 -21.59
N LEU A 438 16.10 -16.65 -20.39
CA LEU A 438 16.83 -16.92 -19.16
C LEU A 438 17.45 -18.32 -19.14
N ILE A 439 16.69 -19.36 -19.48
CA ILE A 439 17.20 -20.74 -19.54
C ILE A 439 18.38 -20.85 -20.52
N CYS A 440 18.23 -20.25 -21.70
CA CYS A 440 19.27 -20.17 -22.73
C CYS A 440 20.49 -19.36 -22.26
N GLY A 441 20.27 -18.27 -21.53
CA GLY A 441 21.31 -17.42 -20.96
C GLY A 441 22.13 -18.12 -19.88
N PHE A 442 21.50 -18.96 -19.05
CA PHE A 442 22.24 -19.82 -18.11
C PHE A 442 23.13 -20.85 -18.81
N LEU A 443 22.83 -21.19 -20.07
CA LEU A 443 23.67 -22.03 -20.92
C LEU A 443 24.67 -21.21 -21.76
N ASN A 444 24.71 -19.87 -21.58
CA ASN A 444 25.49 -18.92 -22.38
C ASN A 444 25.20 -18.94 -23.90
N VAL A 445 23.99 -19.37 -24.29
CA VAL A 445 23.57 -19.44 -25.70
C VAL A 445 22.17 -18.89 -25.81
N VAL A 446 22.00 -17.57 -25.99
CA VAL A 446 20.69 -16.94 -26.27
C VAL A 446 20.54 -16.71 -27.77
N PRO A 447 19.64 -17.44 -28.46
CA PRO A 447 19.37 -17.22 -29.87
C PRO A 447 18.83 -15.81 -30.14
N LEU A 448 19.35 -15.17 -31.20
CA LEU A 448 18.94 -13.80 -31.59
C LEU A 448 17.43 -13.68 -31.83
N PHE A 449 16.78 -14.72 -32.39
CA PHE A 449 15.34 -14.69 -32.63
C PHE A 449 14.52 -14.57 -31.33
N LEU A 450 14.99 -15.17 -30.21
CA LEU A 450 14.32 -15.02 -28.91
C LEU A 450 14.41 -13.58 -28.42
N VAL A 451 15.59 -12.96 -28.59
CA VAL A 451 15.81 -11.56 -28.25
C VAL A 451 14.87 -10.67 -29.07
N SER A 452 14.90 -10.77 -30.39
CA SER A 452 14.09 -9.93 -31.29
C SER A 452 12.59 -10.08 -31.07
N ILE A 453 12.09 -11.31 -30.86
CA ILE A 453 10.66 -11.52 -30.57
C ILE A 453 10.27 -10.90 -29.23
N THR A 454 11.11 -11.08 -28.20
CA THR A 454 10.81 -10.54 -26.88
C THR A 454 10.85 -9.01 -26.89
N GLU A 455 11.84 -8.39 -27.53
CA GLU A 455 11.90 -6.93 -27.70
C GLU A 455 10.68 -6.41 -28.46
N PHE A 456 10.29 -7.06 -29.55
CA PHE A 456 9.10 -6.68 -30.30
C PHE A 456 7.83 -6.72 -29.44
N LEU A 457 7.65 -7.79 -28.66
CA LEU A 457 6.49 -7.93 -27.77
C LEU A 457 6.48 -6.87 -26.67
N ILE A 458 7.65 -6.56 -26.09
CA ILE A 458 7.82 -5.54 -25.05
C ILE A 458 7.56 -4.13 -25.60
N ASN A 459 8.04 -3.83 -26.81
CA ASN A 459 7.73 -2.58 -27.48
C ASN A 459 6.22 -2.46 -27.80
N CYS A 460 5.57 -3.55 -28.21
CA CYS A 460 4.11 -3.56 -28.43
C CYS A 460 3.32 -3.18 -27.17
N ILE A 461 3.64 -3.80 -26.02
CA ILE A 461 2.95 -3.48 -24.76
C ILE A 461 3.22 -2.03 -24.32
N ASN A 462 4.45 -1.54 -24.41
CA ASN A 462 4.77 -0.15 -24.05
C ASN A 462 4.07 0.85 -24.97
N THR A 463 4.03 0.58 -26.28
CA THR A 463 3.30 1.39 -27.26
C THR A 463 1.80 1.42 -26.95
N PHE A 464 1.18 0.26 -26.67
CA PHE A 464 -0.24 0.22 -26.31
C PHE A 464 -0.52 0.93 -24.99
N ALA A 465 0.33 0.77 -23.98
CA ALA A 465 0.20 1.48 -22.71
C ALA A 465 0.29 3.00 -22.90
N GLY A 466 1.27 3.48 -23.67
CA GLY A 466 1.45 4.91 -23.98
C GLY A 466 0.28 5.49 -24.77
N LEU A 467 -0.20 4.79 -25.81
CA LEU A 467 -1.35 5.23 -26.62
C LEU A 467 -2.62 5.41 -25.78
N ILE A 468 -2.86 4.51 -24.84
CA ILE A 468 -4.02 4.60 -23.93
C ILE A 468 -3.79 5.67 -22.87
N ALA A 469 -2.56 5.78 -22.34
CA ALA A 469 -2.22 6.76 -21.31
C ALA A 469 -2.36 8.21 -21.79
N ASN A 470 -2.05 8.47 -23.06
CA ASN A 470 -2.20 9.79 -23.69
C ASN A 470 -3.66 10.25 -23.80
N GLN A 471 -4.63 9.37 -23.58
CA GLN A 471 -6.06 9.71 -23.56
C GLN A 471 -6.49 10.20 -22.18
N GLU A 472 -5.92 11.33 -21.73
CA GLU A 472 -6.10 11.84 -20.36
C GLU A 472 -7.56 12.05 -19.95
N ASP A 473 -8.43 12.43 -20.90
CA ASP A 473 -9.86 12.67 -20.67
C ASP A 473 -10.61 11.42 -20.17
N PHE A 474 -10.08 10.23 -20.46
CA PHE A 474 -10.67 8.96 -20.04
C PHE A 474 -10.15 8.47 -18.68
N VAL A 475 -9.30 9.24 -18.01
CA VAL A 475 -8.90 8.98 -16.63
C VAL A 475 -9.65 9.93 -15.71
N ILE A 476 -10.65 9.41 -14.99
CA ILE A 476 -11.37 10.20 -14.01
C ILE A 476 -10.47 10.36 -12.78
N LYS A 477 -9.80 11.51 -12.66
CA LYS A 477 -8.92 11.87 -11.56
C LYS A 477 -9.71 12.57 -10.44
N HIS A 478 -9.13 12.63 -9.24
CA HIS A 478 -9.66 13.36 -8.07
C HIS A 478 -11.08 12.96 -7.65
N ILE A 479 -11.31 11.65 -7.46
CA ILE A 479 -12.59 11.14 -6.97
C ILE A 479 -12.61 11.18 -5.44
N TYR A 480 -13.51 12.00 -4.87
CA TYR A 480 -13.78 12.00 -3.44
C TYR A 480 -14.43 10.68 -3.00
N PHE A 481 -13.85 10.00 -2.00
CA PHE A 481 -14.27 8.65 -1.60
C PHE A 481 -13.85 8.31 -0.15
N ASP A 482 -14.52 8.87 0.86
CA ASP A 482 -14.12 8.68 2.26
C ASP A 482 -14.53 7.30 2.82
N ASN A 483 -14.28 7.11 4.12
CA ASN A 483 -14.65 5.87 4.83
C ASN A 483 -16.17 5.60 4.79
N LYS A 484 -17.01 6.63 4.79
CA LYS A 484 -18.48 6.50 4.80
C LYS A 484 -18.97 5.99 3.45
N ILE A 485 -18.44 6.54 2.36
CA ILE A 485 -18.72 6.09 1.00
C ILE A 485 -18.22 4.65 0.81
N LEU A 486 -17.03 4.33 1.33
CA LEU A 486 -16.51 2.96 1.29
C LEU A 486 -17.45 1.96 1.97
N ILE A 487 -17.82 2.20 3.23
CA ILE A 487 -18.68 1.28 4.00
C ILE A 487 -20.03 1.08 3.31
N THR A 488 -20.65 2.17 2.85
CA THR A 488 -21.96 2.09 2.17
C THR A 488 -21.87 1.44 0.79
N SER A 489 -20.78 1.63 0.05
CA SER A 489 -20.53 0.91 -1.21
C SER A 489 -20.32 -0.60 -1.01
N VAL A 490 -19.61 -1.00 0.05
CA VAL A 490 -19.44 -2.42 0.43
C VAL A 490 -20.78 -3.02 0.85
N LEU A 491 -21.63 -2.28 1.57
CA LEU A 491 -22.98 -2.71 1.89
C LEU A 491 -23.81 -3.00 0.63
N VAL A 492 -23.76 -2.10 -0.37
CA VAL A 492 -24.41 -2.32 -1.67
C VAL A 492 -23.86 -3.57 -2.37
N LEU A 493 -22.55 -3.81 -2.34
CA LEU A 493 -21.97 -5.02 -2.92
C LEU A 493 -22.43 -6.30 -2.22
N ILE A 494 -22.51 -6.31 -0.90
CA ILE A 494 -23.01 -7.45 -0.13
C ILE A 494 -24.45 -7.76 -0.50
N THR A 495 -25.31 -6.74 -0.62
CA THR A 495 -26.72 -6.94 -1.02
C THR A 495 -26.86 -7.38 -2.47
N VAL A 496 -26.00 -6.90 -3.39
CA VAL A 496 -25.91 -7.41 -4.77
C VAL A 496 -25.55 -8.89 -4.79
N ILE A 497 -24.51 -9.32 -4.06
CA ILE A 497 -24.11 -10.73 -3.98
C ILE A 497 -25.27 -11.59 -3.44
N TYR A 498 -25.98 -11.09 -2.43
CA TYR A 498 -27.13 -11.77 -1.85
C TYR A 498 -28.29 -11.88 -2.85
N LEU A 499 -28.54 -10.84 -3.64
CA LEU A 499 -29.56 -10.80 -4.70
C LEU A 499 -29.23 -11.75 -5.85
N VAL A 500 -27.98 -11.74 -6.34
CA VAL A 500 -27.47 -12.54 -7.45
C VAL A 500 -27.50 -14.06 -7.16
N ASN A 501 -27.62 -14.45 -5.89
CA ASN A 501 -27.84 -15.84 -5.51
C ASN A 501 -29.26 -16.34 -5.75
N LYS A 502 -30.28 -15.50 -5.49
CA LYS A 502 -31.70 -15.80 -5.72
C LYS A 502 -32.49 -14.50 -5.73
N VAL A 503 -33.13 -14.18 -6.84
CA VAL A 503 -33.97 -12.99 -6.95
C VAL A 503 -35.27 -13.23 -6.17
N GLN A 504 -35.45 -12.51 -5.06
CA GLN A 504 -36.66 -12.56 -4.23
C GLN A 504 -37.00 -11.14 -3.78
N TYR A 505 -38.30 -10.84 -3.61
CA TYR A 505 -38.79 -9.52 -3.23
C TYR A 505 -38.06 -8.91 -2.01
N LYS A 506 -37.91 -9.69 -0.92
CA LYS A 506 -37.19 -9.24 0.29
C LYS A 506 -35.72 -8.84 0.03
N ARG A 507 -35.04 -9.51 -0.92
CA ARG A 507 -33.64 -9.20 -1.27
C ARG A 507 -33.53 -7.97 -2.16
N ILE A 508 -34.51 -7.77 -3.03
CA ILE A 508 -34.62 -6.55 -3.84
C ILE A 508 -34.83 -5.34 -2.91
N ILE A 509 -35.76 -5.43 -1.95
CA ILE A 509 -35.95 -4.37 -0.96
C ILE A 509 -34.64 -4.05 -0.22
N LEU A 510 -33.94 -5.07 0.29
CA LEU A 510 -32.67 -4.87 0.99
C LEU A 510 -31.61 -4.17 0.12
N PHE A 511 -31.52 -4.55 -1.16
CA PHE A 511 -30.65 -3.90 -2.13
C PHE A 511 -31.04 -2.43 -2.33
N LEU A 512 -32.33 -2.12 -2.57
CA LEU A 512 -32.79 -0.75 -2.76
C LEU A 512 -32.55 0.13 -1.52
N ILE A 513 -32.77 -0.41 -0.31
CA ILE A 513 -32.44 0.29 0.94
C ILE A 513 -30.94 0.63 0.98
N SER A 514 -30.05 -0.32 0.66
CA SER A 514 -28.61 -0.06 0.65
C SER A 514 -28.21 1.01 -0.37
N VAL A 515 -28.90 1.07 -1.52
CA VAL A 515 -28.68 2.09 -2.56
C VAL A 515 -29.13 3.47 -2.06
N ILE A 516 -30.29 3.58 -1.41
CA ILE A 516 -30.78 4.84 -0.84
C ILE A 516 -29.81 5.36 0.23
N ILE A 517 -29.32 4.49 1.12
CA ILE A 517 -28.32 4.87 2.13
C ILE A 517 -27.04 5.39 1.46
N PHE A 518 -26.55 4.68 0.43
CA PHE A 518 -25.37 5.10 -0.33
C PHE A 518 -25.57 6.47 -1.00
N GLN A 519 -26.71 6.69 -1.65
CA GLN A 519 -27.06 7.98 -2.26
C GLN A 519 -27.16 9.11 -1.22
N GLY A 520 -27.74 8.84 -0.06
CA GLY A 520 -27.82 9.80 1.05
C GLY A 520 -26.43 10.23 1.53
N VAL A 521 -25.50 9.27 1.67
CA VAL A 521 -24.09 9.58 2.02
C VAL A 521 -23.39 10.38 0.92
N LEU A 522 -23.61 10.07 -0.35
CA LEU A 522 -23.05 10.85 -1.46
C LEU A 522 -23.59 12.29 -1.46
N PHE A 523 -24.89 12.46 -1.26
CA PHE A 523 -25.51 13.78 -1.21
C PHE A 523 -25.00 14.60 -0.03
N TYR A 524 -24.93 14.00 1.16
CA TYR A 524 -24.36 14.64 2.34
C TYR A 524 -22.89 15.02 2.14
N GLY A 525 -22.08 14.13 1.56
CA GLY A 525 -20.68 14.40 1.23
C GLY A 525 -20.51 15.54 0.24
N LYS A 526 -21.37 15.62 -0.78
CA LYS A 526 -21.40 16.74 -1.73
C LYS A 526 -21.76 18.05 -1.05
N TYR A 527 -22.83 18.05 -0.24
CA TYR A 527 -23.26 19.23 0.53
C TYR A 527 -22.16 19.73 1.47
N GLN A 528 -21.51 18.81 2.20
CA GLN A 528 -20.39 19.16 3.06
C GLN A 528 -19.22 19.74 2.25
N SER A 529 -18.88 19.13 1.11
CA SER A 529 -17.79 19.61 0.25
C SER A 529 -18.02 21.02 -0.30
N GLU A 530 -19.27 21.37 -0.63
CA GLU A 530 -19.65 22.68 -1.16
C GLU A 530 -19.72 23.77 -0.09
N THR A 531 -20.07 23.42 1.15
CA THR A 531 -20.18 24.37 2.28
C THR A 531 -18.87 24.56 3.05
N THR A 532 -17.90 23.68 2.86
CA THR A 532 -16.61 23.75 3.56
C THR A 532 -15.74 24.87 2.99
N GLU A 533 -15.24 25.74 3.88
CA GLU A 533 -14.15 26.66 3.60
C GLU A 533 -12.99 26.33 4.54
N GLU A 534 -11.77 26.31 4.00
CA GLU A 534 -10.55 26.01 4.78
C GLU A 534 -9.43 26.96 4.33
N PHE A 535 -8.59 27.40 5.26
CA PHE A 535 -7.33 28.07 4.97
C PHE A 535 -6.19 27.29 5.62
N ILE A 536 -5.19 26.89 4.83
CA ILE A 536 -4.12 25.99 5.25
C ILE A 536 -2.76 26.65 5.03
N VAL A 537 -1.93 26.65 6.06
CA VAL A 537 -0.49 26.94 5.96
C VAL A 537 0.24 25.60 5.95
N PHE A 538 0.79 25.19 4.81
CA PHE A 538 1.50 23.92 4.70
C PHE A 538 2.88 23.98 5.37
N GLN A 539 3.27 22.87 5.98
CA GLN A 539 4.62 22.65 6.44
C GLN A 539 5.49 22.11 5.29
N LYS A 540 6.36 22.96 4.73
CA LYS A 540 7.41 22.53 3.81
C LYS A 540 8.70 23.33 3.99
N TYR A 541 9.82 22.61 4.01
CA TYR A 541 11.14 23.21 4.18
C TYR A 541 11.47 24.17 3.02
N LYS A 542 11.83 25.41 3.34
CA LYS A 542 12.23 26.48 2.39
C LYS A 542 11.21 26.82 1.30
N GLN A 543 9.95 26.41 1.43
CA GLN A 543 8.91 26.67 0.44
C GLN A 543 7.67 27.25 1.11
N ASN A 544 7.18 28.38 0.57
CA ASN A 544 5.99 29.06 1.06
C ASN A 544 4.77 28.57 0.27
N ILE A 545 3.88 27.82 0.92
CA ILE A 545 2.69 27.26 0.25
C ILE A 545 1.49 27.43 1.19
N PHE A 546 0.48 28.14 0.70
CA PHE A 546 -0.78 28.32 1.40
C PHE A 546 -1.93 27.91 0.49
N LEU A 547 -3.04 27.46 1.08
CA LEU A 547 -4.22 27.07 0.33
C LEU A 547 -5.47 27.68 0.96
N LYS A 548 -6.27 28.37 0.16
CA LYS A 548 -7.62 28.83 0.50
C LYS A 548 -8.62 28.00 -0.29
N ARG A 549 -9.44 27.22 0.40
CA ARG A 549 -10.55 26.46 -0.17
C ARG A 549 -11.86 27.21 0.06
N LYS A 550 -12.67 27.28 -0.98
CA LYS A 550 -14.08 27.68 -0.91
C LYS A 550 -14.93 26.71 -1.70
N GLY A 551 -15.61 25.81 -1.01
CA GLY A 551 -16.37 24.72 -1.63
C GLY A 551 -15.47 23.82 -2.49
N ASN A 552 -15.82 23.66 -3.76
CA ASN A 552 -15.06 22.87 -4.73
C ASN A 552 -14.00 23.66 -5.52
N LYS A 553 -13.55 24.81 -5.00
CA LYS A 553 -12.49 25.63 -5.59
C LYS A 553 -11.36 25.81 -4.60
N ILE A 554 -10.13 25.66 -5.06
CA ILE A 554 -8.95 26.00 -4.26
C ILE A 554 -8.12 27.08 -4.93
N THR A 555 -7.65 28.02 -4.12
CA THR A 555 -6.64 29.01 -4.50
C THR A 555 -5.37 28.69 -3.74
N VAL A 556 -4.29 28.43 -4.47
CA VAL A 556 -2.96 28.15 -3.92
C VAL A 556 -2.12 29.40 -4.00
N TYR A 557 -1.58 29.84 -2.87
CA TYR A 557 -0.66 30.98 -2.79
C TYR A 557 0.77 30.47 -2.65
N GLN A 558 1.62 30.80 -3.62
CA GLN A 558 3.03 30.41 -3.64
C GLN A 558 3.87 31.42 -4.46
N PRO A 559 5.20 31.50 -4.24
CA PRO A 559 6.06 32.44 -4.95
C PRO A 559 6.15 32.17 -6.46
N ASP A 560 6.40 30.92 -6.85
CA ASP A 560 6.46 30.51 -8.26
C ASP A 560 5.15 29.84 -8.66
N THR A 561 4.33 30.50 -9.47
CA THR A 561 3.02 30.00 -9.87
C THR A 561 3.07 28.83 -10.85
N THR A 562 4.21 28.55 -11.47
CA THR A 562 4.39 27.45 -12.44
C THR A 562 4.71 26.12 -11.77
N GLN A 563 5.30 26.16 -10.57
CA GLN A 563 5.72 24.97 -9.85
C GLN A 563 4.51 24.20 -9.28
N LYS A 564 4.42 22.90 -9.59
CA LYS A 564 3.43 22.00 -8.97
C LYS A 564 4.02 21.30 -7.76
N PHE A 565 3.26 21.23 -6.67
CA PHE A 565 3.67 20.53 -5.46
C PHE A 565 2.78 19.32 -5.20
N ARG A 566 3.41 18.16 -4.96
CA ARG A 566 2.72 16.91 -4.55
C ARG A 566 1.81 17.08 -3.33
N LEU A 567 2.10 18.03 -2.43
CA LEU A 567 1.23 18.36 -1.29
C LEU A 567 -0.15 18.85 -1.75
N ILE A 568 -0.18 19.71 -2.76
CA ILE A 568 -1.42 20.25 -3.34
C ILE A 568 -2.16 19.13 -4.07
N GLU A 569 -1.45 18.32 -4.87
CA GLU A 569 -2.06 17.17 -5.55
C GLU A 569 -2.68 16.16 -4.58
N ASN A 570 -2.02 15.87 -3.45
CA ASN A 570 -2.56 15.00 -2.41
C ASN A 570 -3.86 15.57 -1.83
N TYR A 571 -3.90 16.89 -1.58
CA TYR A 571 -5.10 17.57 -1.10
C TYR A 571 -6.23 17.55 -2.15
N GLN A 572 -5.92 17.84 -3.42
CA GLN A 572 -6.87 17.75 -4.54
C GLN A 572 -7.46 16.33 -4.66
N LYS A 573 -6.60 15.30 -4.65
CA LYS A 573 -6.99 13.89 -4.69
C LYS A 573 -7.90 13.51 -3.54
N ALA A 574 -7.56 13.95 -2.32
CA ALA A 574 -8.32 13.60 -1.12
C ALA A 574 -9.69 14.28 -1.05
N LYS A 575 -9.77 15.56 -1.47
CA LYS A 575 -11.03 16.34 -1.44
C LYS A 575 -11.84 16.27 -2.73
N GLY A 576 -11.25 15.71 -3.80
CA GLY A 576 -11.87 15.57 -5.11
C GLY A 576 -12.05 16.90 -5.85
N ILE A 577 -11.04 17.78 -5.78
CA ILE A 577 -11.12 19.15 -6.31
C ILE A 577 -10.30 19.29 -7.60
N ASN A 578 -10.97 19.74 -8.66
CA ASN A 578 -10.36 19.98 -9.97
C ASN A 578 -10.11 21.46 -10.27
N ASP A 579 -10.92 22.38 -9.71
CA ASP A 579 -10.77 23.82 -9.94
C ASP A 579 -9.68 24.39 -9.01
N VAL A 580 -8.48 24.55 -9.58
CA VAL A 580 -7.30 25.06 -8.88
C VAL A 580 -6.82 26.32 -9.57
N LYS A 581 -6.65 27.38 -8.78
CA LYS A 581 -6.02 28.63 -9.22
C LYS A 581 -4.77 28.87 -8.41
N THR A 582 -3.65 29.12 -9.08
CA THR A 582 -2.42 29.52 -8.41
C THR A 582 -2.29 31.04 -8.47
N LYS A 583 -1.88 31.65 -7.35
CA LYS A 583 -1.65 33.08 -7.22
C LYS A 583 -0.36 33.34 -6.44
N GLU A 584 0.22 34.51 -6.64
CA GLU A 584 1.27 35.02 -5.76
C GLU A 584 0.71 35.31 -4.37
N ILE A 585 1.59 35.28 -3.37
CA ILE A 585 1.24 35.50 -1.97
C ILE A 585 0.90 36.98 -1.77
N PRO A 586 -0.34 37.34 -1.40
CA PRO A 586 -0.68 38.73 -1.14
C PRO A 586 -0.09 39.19 0.20
N SER A 587 0.09 40.50 0.40
CA SER A 587 0.48 41.02 1.72
C SER A 587 -0.61 40.77 2.77
N ILE A 588 -1.88 40.90 2.40
CA ILE A 588 -3.04 40.69 3.28
C ILE A 588 -4.12 39.91 2.51
N THR A 589 -4.77 38.97 3.19
CA THR A 589 -5.97 38.30 2.69
C THR A 589 -7.01 38.19 3.80
N ASP A 590 -8.28 38.14 3.42
CA ASP A 590 -9.36 37.74 4.32
C ASP A 590 -9.58 36.22 4.25
N PHE A 591 -10.08 35.65 5.35
CA PHE A 591 -10.74 34.34 5.37
C PHE A 591 -11.83 34.37 6.44
N GLN A 592 -13.10 34.21 6.05
CA GLN A 592 -14.24 34.22 6.98
C GLN A 592 -14.29 35.44 7.90
N HIS A 593 -14.10 36.63 7.33
CA HIS A 593 -14.01 37.90 8.07
C HIS A 593 -12.84 37.99 9.07
N LYS A 594 -11.89 37.03 9.03
CA LYS A 594 -10.62 37.11 9.76
C LYS A 594 -9.52 37.60 8.83
N ASN A 595 -8.79 38.63 9.25
CA ASN A 595 -7.71 39.18 8.44
C ASN A 595 -6.41 38.40 8.71
N ILE A 596 -5.71 38.06 7.64
CA ILE A 596 -4.45 37.33 7.65
C ILE A 596 -3.39 38.24 7.02
N LEU A 597 -2.35 38.54 7.79
CA LEU A 597 -1.22 39.36 7.35
C LEU A 597 0.00 38.47 7.15
N PHE A 598 0.66 38.62 6.00
CA PHE A 598 1.88 37.92 5.64
C PHE A 598 3.08 38.86 5.77
N VAL A 599 4.12 38.42 6.48
CA VAL A 599 5.36 39.19 6.65
C VAL A 599 6.55 38.33 6.26
N ASP A 600 7.25 38.76 5.22
CA ASP A 600 8.39 38.05 4.64
C ASP A 600 9.74 38.65 5.04
N SER A 601 10.81 38.19 4.39
CA SER A 601 12.19 38.66 4.61
C SER A 601 12.38 40.17 4.45
N LEU A 602 11.53 40.85 3.67
CA LEU A 602 11.59 42.31 3.50
C LEU A 602 11.16 43.04 4.78
N GLY A 603 10.38 42.39 5.64
CA GLY A 603 9.91 42.96 6.91
C GLY A 603 8.96 44.14 6.73
N ILE A 604 8.37 44.28 5.54
CA ILE A 604 7.43 45.36 5.21
C ILE A 604 6.04 44.93 5.66
N TYR A 605 5.47 45.68 6.60
CA TYR A 605 4.08 45.53 7.01
C TYR A 605 3.45 46.93 7.21
N PRO A 606 2.15 47.08 6.94
CA PRO A 606 1.47 48.35 7.15
C PRO A 606 1.30 48.62 8.65
N LYS A 607 1.73 49.81 9.10
CA LYS A 607 1.74 50.20 10.53
C LYS A 607 0.39 50.67 11.06
N ASP A 608 -0.43 51.28 10.20
CA ASP A 608 -1.80 51.70 10.51
C ASP A 608 -2.78 51.06 9.53
N LEU A 609 -3.33 49.93 9.94
CA LEU A 609 -4.17 49.10 9.09
C LEU A 609 -5.66 49.46 9.14
N GLY A 610 -6.11 50.12 10.23
CA GLY A 610 -7.54 50.27 10.53
C GLY A 610 -8.30 48.94 10.62
N LEU A 611 -7.57 47.81 10.61
CA LEU A 611 -8.06 46.45 10.50
C LEU A 611 -7.45 45.63 11.63
N VAL A 612 -8.29 44.87 12.32
CA VAL A 612 -7.83 43.90 13.32
C VAL A 612 -7.22 42.71 12.58
N ILE A 613 -5.95 42.40 12.86
CA ILE A 613 -5.27 41.22 12.31
C ILE A 613 -5.53 40.02 13.22
N ASP A 614 -6.20 39.00 12.70
CA ASP A 614 -6.47 37.79 13.47
C ASP A 614 -5.30 36.82 13.44
N ASN A 615 -4.63 36.69 12.28
CA ASN A 615 -3.52 35.76 12.11
C ASN A 615 -2.34 36.46 11.41
N LEU A 616 -1.21 36.53 12.11
CA LEU A 616 0.05 37.01 11.56
C LEU A 616 0.90 35.82 11.11
N ILE A 617 1.25 35.75 9.83
CA ILE A 617 2.07 34.69 9.25
C ILE A 617 3.47 35.22 8.96
N LEU A 618 4.47 34.63 9.61
CA LEU A 618 5.88 34.94 9.41
C LEU A 618 6.51 33.98 8.39
N MET A 619 7.25 34.50 7.42
CA MET A 619 7.94 33.71 6.40
C MET A 619 9.33 34.25 6.07
N ASN A 620 10.21 33.36 5.60
CA ASN A 620 11.57 33.63 5.13
C ASN A 620 12.46 34.41 6.11
N ALA A 621 12.30 34.17 7.42
CA ALA A 621 13.04 34.85 8.49
C ALA A 621 12.95 36.38 8.39
N PRO A 622 11.77 37.00 8.64
CA PRO A 622 11.55 38.43 8.51
C PRO A 622 12.53 39.24 9.36
N LYS A 623 13.15 40.25 8.75
CA LYS A 623 14.11 41.15 9.42
C LYS A 623 13.37 42.29 10.15
N VAL A 624 12.59 41.93 11.17
CA VAL A 624 11.77 42.86 11.94
C VAL A 624 12.11 42.82 13.43
N ASN A 625 11.90 43.94 14.14
CA ASN A 625 11.84 43.92 15.60
C ASN A 625 10.48 43.32 16.00
N PHE A 626 10.50 42.06 16.41
CA PHE A 626 9.29 41.28 16.63
C PHE A 626 8.42 41.81 17.78
N GLU A 627 9.03 42.24 18.90
CA GLU A 627 8.32 42.83 20.04
C GLU A 627 7.56 44.10 19.63
N ARG A 628 8.23 44.99 18.91
CA ARG A 628 7.62 46.23 18.39
C ARG A 628 6.48 45.93 17.43
N MET A 629 6.67 44.98 16.52
CA MET A 629 5.65 44.60 15.54
C MET A 629 4.38 44.05 16.23
N LEU A 630 4.52 43.24 17.28
CA LEU A 630 3.37 42.74 18.02
C LEU A 630 2.60 43.85 18.75
N LEU A 631 3.30 44.88 19.25
CA LEU A 631 2.67 46.05 19.88
C LEU A 631 1.91 46.93 18.86
N GLU A 632 2.43 47.06 17.65
CA GLU A 632 1.83 47.84 16.56
C GLU A 632 0.62 47.10 15.95
N ILE A 633 0.77 45.81 15.62
CA ILE A 633 -0.25 45.02 14.90
C ILE A 633 -1.30 44.43 15.85
N LYS A 634 -0.90 44.04 17.06
CA LYS A 634 -1.72 43.34 18.07
C LYS A 634 -2.48 42.13 17.50
N PRO A 635 -1.78 41.15 16.88
CA PRO A 635 -2.45 40.01 16.26
C PRO A 635 -3.05 39.07 17.30
N LYS A 636 -4.17 38.42 16.97
CA LYS A 636 -4.77 37.41 17.86
C LYS A 636 -3.99 36.09 17.90
N ASN A 637 -3.32 35.72 16.81
CA ASN A 637 -2.45 34.54 16.71
C ASN A 637 -1.23 34.86 15.83
N VAL A 638 -0.10 34.21 16.11
CA VAL A 638 1.09 34.22 15.26
C VAL A 638 1.38 32.82 14.75
N ILE A 639 1.60 32.69 13.45
CA ILE A 639 1.96 31.44 12.79
C ILE A 639 3.34 31.61 12.13
N SER A 640 4.27 30.74 12.47
CA SER A 640 5.57 30.64 11.80
C SER A 640 5.55 29.50 10.80
N ASN A 641 5.78 29.81 9.53
CA ASN A 641 5.82 28.79 8.49
C ASN A 641 7.18 28.06 8.44
N GLY A 642 7.26 26.96 7.68
CA GLY A 642 8.43 26.08 7.60
C GLY A 642 9.70 26.65 6.94
N THR A 643 9.73 27.94 6.61
CA THR A 643 10.88 28.61 6.01
C THR A 643 11.76 29.35 7.02
N ASN A 644 11.25 29.55 8.24
CA ASN A 644 11.97 30.27 9.30
C ASN A 644 13.02 29.38 9.99
N LEU A 645 14.06 30.02 10.53
CA LEU A 645 15.17 29.33 11.19
C LEU A 645 14.79 28.88 12.61
N PRO A 646 15.22 27.68 13.07
CA PRO A 646 14.83 27.15 14.38
C PRO A 646 15.13 28.07 15.57
N TYR A 647 16.25 28.80 15.54
CA TYR A 647 16.60 29.71 16.64
C TYR A 647 15.64 30.92 16.74
N LEU A 648 15.00 31.33 15.63
CA LEU A 648 14.02 32.42 15.63
C LEU A 648 12.70 31.96 16.23
N LEU A 649 12.30 30.70 15.97
CA LEU A 649 11.05 30.12 16.49
C LEU A 649 11.00 30.24 18.01
N LYS A 650 12.07 29.79 18.69
CA LYS A 650 12.15 29.84 20.14
C LYS A 650 12.04 31.28 20.68
N LYS A 651 12.75 32.23 20.06
CA LYS A 651 12.68 33.65 20.45
C LYS A 651 11.29 34.26 20.25
N TRP A 652 10.66 33.97 19.12
CA TRP A 652 9.30 34.47 18.84
C TRP A 652 8.27 33.84 19.75
N GLN A 653 8.39 32.55 20.04
CA GLN A 653 7.52 31.86 20.99
C GLN A 653 7.62 32.49 22.39
N GLU A 654 8.83 32.65 22.92
CA GLU A 654 9.05 33.31 24.22
C GLU A 654 8.48 34.73 24.26
N THR A 655 8.57 35.46 23.14
CA THR A 655 8.00 36.81 23.02
C THR A 655 6.47 36.80 23.00
N CYS A 656 5.87 35.88 22.24
CA CYS A 656 4.43 35.69 22.16
C CYS A 656 3.83 35.28 23.51
N GLU A 657 4.51 34.38 24.24
CA GLU A 657 4.12 33.96 25.59
C GLU A 657 4.09 35.15 26.57
N LYS A 658 5.10 36.03 26.55
CA LYS A 658 5.11 37.25 27.38
C LYS A 658 3.94 38.20 27.09
N GLN A 659 3.43 38.20 25.86
CA GLN A 659 2.31 39.05 25.44
C GLN A 659 0.95 38.33 25.44
N ASN A 660 0.89 37.09 25.93
CA ASN A 660 -0.31 36.24 25.90
C ASN A 660 -0.92 36.04 24.49
N ILE A 661 -0.06 35.97 23.47
CA ILE A 661 -0.46 35.72 22.08
C ILE A 661 -0.13 34.26 21.75
N PRO A 662 -1.11 33.44 21.29
CA PRO A 662 -0.82 32.09 20.82
C PRO A 662 0.16 32.09 19.64
N PHE A 663 1.16 31.23 19.74
CA PHE A 663 2.17 31.00 18.70
C PHE A 663 2.04 29.57 18.16
N TYR A 664 2.10 29.42 16.84
CA TYR A 664 2.04 28.12 16.16
C TYR A 664 3.23 27.97 15.20
N ALA A 665 4.04 26.94 15.38
CA ALA A 665 5.19 26.67 14.51
C ALA A 665 4.93 25.45 13.62
N THR A 666 4.74 25.69 12.32
CA THR A 666 4.43 24.59 11.40
C THR A 666 5.53 23.55 11.26
N SER A 667 6.79 23.95 11.52
CA SER A 667 7.94 23.04 11.56
C SER A 667 7.90 22.05 12.71
N GLU A 668 7.18 22.35 13.79
CA GLU A 668 7.08 21.52 14.99
C GLU A 668 5.73 20.80 15.03
N GLU A 669 4.64 21.54 14.84
CA GLU A 669 3.26 21.07 14.99
C GLU A 669 2.63 20.54 13.70
N GLY A 670 3.22 20.84 12.54
CA GLY A 670 2.68 20.48 11.23
C GLY A 670 1.87 21.61 10.58
N ALA A 671 1.03 21.30 9.61
CA ALA A 671 0.29 22.33 8.89
C ALA A 671 -0.75 23.00 9.80
N PHE A 672 -0.82 24.33 9.73
CA PHE A 672 -1.86 25.09 10.40
C PHE A 672 -3.12 25.12 9.54
N VAL A 673 -4.29 24.81 10.13
CA VAL A 673 -5.56 24.72 9.42
C VAL A 673 -6.62 25.57 10.10
N LEU A 674 -7.26 26.47 9.35
CA LEU A 674 -8.40 27.28 9.77
C LEU A 674 -9.65 26.80 9.01
N ASN A 675 -10.65 26.30 9.74
CA ASN A 675 -11.89 25.78 9.15
C ASN A 675 -13.13 26.56 9.63
N SER A 676 -14.24 26.42 8.91
CA SER A 676 -15.55 27.03 9.23
C SER A 676 -16.14 26.70 10.61
N TYR A 677 -15.64 25.66 11.29
CA TYR A 677 -16.23 25.14 12.54
C TYR A 677 -15.44 25.53 13.81
N GLY A 678 -14.49 26.46 13.72
CA GLY A 678 -13.51 26.69 14.79
C GLY A 678 -12.37 25.67 14.72
N LYS A 679 -11.26 25.97 15.40
CA LYS A 679 -9.97 25.26 15.31
C LYS A 679 -10.09 23.74 15.23
#